data_AF-A0A6P5F7T1-F1
#
_entry.id   AF-A0A6P5F7T1-F1
#
_cell.length_a   1.000
_cell.length_b   1.000
_cell.length_c   1.000
_cell.angle_alpha   90.00
_cell.angle_beta   90.00
_cell.angle_gamma   90.00
#
_symmetry.space_group_name_H-M   'P 1'
#
loop_
_entity.id
_entity.type
_entity.pdbx_description
1 polymer ?
#
loop_
_entity_poly.entity_id
_entity_poly.type
_entity_poly.pdbx_seq_one_letter_code
_entity_poly.pdbx_strand_id
1 'polypeptide(L)'
;MNTHTISHLMRFEFSLFPLRVPSRPSHALSLSSPTLDPHHLLRETLSRLPTQPSLSHILQAHARLVVLGLASSRAAAARLLLAAAAAAVVAAAPAALVYARAVFASIDRPTAFAANNLIRCFARSRTASREALAFYSRARRLGVPSNNYTFPFLLQACSVAPALLREGAQVHAHAVRLGLDGDLYVRNALIHFYGSCGEITSSRRVFDEWPRSRDVVTWNAILAGYARSGRMSAAEEVFDEMPQRDVISWSTMIMGYVQNGILEKGLRLFREMTRRGLMVNEAILVTALSASAQLGLLENGQFIHDTVRKVNFPITMALGTALVDMYAKCGCIAISRRLFDDLPQRDVFAWNAMICGLAIHGLAKETLELFQQFIGEGLRPTNVTFVGVLNACSRAGLVTEGRNFFKSMVEEYNIEPEVEHYGCMVDLLGRAGLVPEALELIEGMSTPPDPVLWGTLLGACKMHGLIDLGVTIGNKLIELEPTHDGHYVLLASIYARGRKWEDVSKVRRLMVDRGTNKVAGWSLIEAYGCVHKFVAGDKEHKDCFGIYKRLEMVDRRLAEAGYSPDVSSVLHDIGDEEKVHVIKEHSERLAIAFGLMVTEVSKPIRIVKNLRVCGDCHEFSKMVTKVLGREIIVRDGSRFHHFMEGKCSCLDYW
;
A
#
# COMPACT_ATOMS: atom_id res chain seq x y z
N MET A 1 -47.73 -14.83 -7.01
CA MET A 1 -48.67 -13.96 -6.26
C MET A 1 -48.05 -13.60 -4.93
N ASN A 2 -47.61 -12.35 -4.78
CA ASN A 2 -47.81 -11.48 -3.61
C ASN A 2 -46.86 -10.29 -3.70
N THR A 3 -47.48 -9.15 -3.99
CA THR A 3 -46.92 -7.82 -4.29
C THR A 3 -46.70 -6.96 -3.03
N HIS A 4 -46.43 -7.55 -1.87
CA HIS A 4 -46.55 -6.84 -0.58
C HIS A 4 -45.30 -6.83 0.32
N THR A 5 -44.10 -6.65 -0.25
CA THR A 5 -42.89 -6.46 0.59
C THR A 5 -41.95 -5.38 0.07
N ILE A 6 -42.50 -4.34 -0.58
CA ILE A 6 -41.76 -3.14 -1.02
C ILE A 6 -42.06 -1.91 -0.14
N SER A 7 -42.99 -1.99 0.83
CA SER A 7 -43.51 -0.80 1.50
C SER A 7 -42.83 -0.36 2.82
N HIS A 8 -41.89 -1.12 3.40
CA HIS A 8 -41.52 -0.88 4.81
C HIS A 8 -40.14 -0.28 5.13
N LEU A 9 -39.31 0.07 4.14
CA LEU A 9 -38.00 0.74 4.40
C LEU A 9 -37.80 2.06 3.62
N MET A 10 -38.90 2.74 3.26
CA MET A 10 -38.91 4.10 2.70
C MET A 10 -39.66 5.08 3.62
N ARG A 11 -39.31 5.10 4.91
CA ARG A 11 -39.69 6.17 5.84
C ARG A 11 -38.47 6.63 6.61
N PHE A 12 -37.63 7.41 5.94
CA PHE A 12 -36.91 8.50 6.58
C PHE A 12 -37.20 9.76 5.76
N GLU A 13 -37.82 10.71 6.44
CA GLU A 13 -38.13 12.03 5.91
C GLU A 13 -36.85 12.74 5.48
N PHE A 14 -36.86 13.26 4.25
CA PHE A 14 -36.21 14.51 3.92
C PHE A 14 -37.20 15.30 3.07
N SER A 15 -38.12 15.97 3.75
CA SER A 15 -38.60 17.26 3.29
C SER A 15 -37.43 18.24 3.42
N LEU A 16 -37.13 19.00 2.37
CA LEU A 16 -36.71 20.40 2.46
C LEU A 16 -36.54 20.98 1.03
N PHE A 17 -37.41 21.97 0.78
CA PHE A 17 -37.38 23.07 -0.19
C PHE A 17 -38.10 22.99 -1.56
N PRO A 18 -39.05 23.91 -1.81
CA PRO A 18 -39.58 24.20 -3.13
C PRO A 18 -38.62 25.16 -3.85
N LEU A 19 -38.00 24.71 -4.94
CA LEU A 19 -37.40 25.65 -5.89
C LEU A 19 -38.52 26.20 -6.77
N ARG A 20 -39.02 27.39 -6.40
CA ARG A 20 -39.72 28.28 -7.33
C ARG A 20 -38.76 28.57 -8.49
N VAL A 21 -39.01 27.97 -9.65
CA VAL A 21 -38.52 28.51 -10.92
C VAL A 21 -39.28 29.83 -11.12
N PRO A 22 -38.62 30.98 -11.34
CA PRO A 22 -39.35 32.18 -11.73
C PRO A 22 -40.10 31.89 -13.03
N SER A 23 -41.40 32.16 -13.00
CA SER A 23 -42.26 32.19 -14.19
C SER A 23 -41.60 32.97 -15.32
N ARG A 24 -41.72 32.44 -16.54
CA ARG A 24 -41.30 33.00 -17.84
C ARG A 24 -41.08 34.53 -17.79
N PRO A 25 -39.90 35.06 -18.15
CA PRO A 25 -39.83 36.43 -18.61
C PRO A 25 -40.49 36.46 -20.00
N SER A 26 -41.71 36.99 -20.04
CA SER A 26 -42.40 37.39 -21.26
C SER A 26 -41.77 38.67 -21.81
N HIS A 27 -40.50 38.62 -22.22
CA HIS A 27 -39.90 39.66 -23.06
C HIS A 27 -38.88 38.99 -23.98
N ALA A 28 -39.34 38.69 -25.20
CA ALA A 28 -38.46 38.45 -26.32
C ALA A 28 -37.69 39.76 -26.59
N LEU A 29 -36.42 39.80 -26.20
CA LEU A 29 -35.50 40.83 -26.71
C LEU A 29 -35.21 40.45 -28.17
N SER A 30 -35.85 41.17 -29.09
CA SER A 30 -35.55 41.13 -30.51
C SER A 30 -34.16 41.73 -30.75
N LEU A 31 -33.13 40.90 -30.71
CA LEU A 31 -31.83 41.23 -31.29
C LEU A 31 -31.79 40.68 -32.73
N SER A 32 -32.00 41.58 -33.67
CA SER A 32 -31.84 41.37 -35.10
C SER A 32 -30.35 41.19 -35.45
N SER A 33 -29.94 39.96 -35.69
CA SER A 33 -28.75 39.60 -36.49
C SER A 33 -28.89 38.14 -36.97
N PRO A 34 -28.20 37.72 -38.04
CA PRO A 34 -28.73 36.83 -39.08
C PRO A 34 -29.05 35.44 -38.55
N THR A 35 -30.04 34.80 -39.18
CA THR A 35 -30.54 33.45 -38.93
C THR A 35 -29.43 32.39 -38.97
N LEU A 36 -28.66 32.28 -37.89
CA LEU A 36 -27.78 31.14 -37.63
C LEU A 36 -28.63 30.00 -37.10
N ASP A 37 -28.45 28.82 -37.71
CA ASP A 37 -29.13 27.59 -37.32
C ASP A 37 -28.98 27.33 -35.81
N PRO A 38 -30.08 27.18 -35.05
CA PRO A 38 -30.06 26.80 -33.63
C PRO A 38 -29.16 25.59 -33.32
N HIS A 39 -29.04 24.64 -34.26
CA HIS A 39 -28.13 23.49 -34.12
C HIS A 39 -26.65 23.89 -34.22
N HIS A 40 -26.32 24.85 -35.08
CA HIS A 40 -24.97 25.39 -35.21
C HIS A 40 -24.55 26.13 -33.94
N LEU A 41 -25.41 27.03 -33.42
CA LEU A 41 -25.17 27.79 -32.19
C LEU A 41 -25.01 26.88 -30.96
N LEU A 42 -25.81 25.81 -30.88
CA LEU A 42 -25.68 24.78 -29.85
C LEU A 42 -24.34 24.04 -29.94
N ARG A 43 -23.92 23.66 -31.15
CA ARG A 43 -22.67 22.94 -31.39
C ARG A 43 -21.47 23.81 -31.08
N GLU A 44 -21.49 25.07 -31.53
CA GLU A 44 -20.44 26.05 -31.28
C GLU A 44 -20.24 26.29 -29.78
N THR A 45 -21.33 26.57 -29.05
CA THR A 45 -21.28 26.85 -27.61
C THR A 45 -20.71 25.68 -26.81
N LEU A 46 -21.09 24.45 -27.17
CA LEU A 46 -20.65 23.24 -26.46
C LEU A 46 -19.26 22.76 -26.92
N SER A 47 -18.84 23.06 -28.14
CA SER A 47 -17.49 22.75 -28.65
C SER A 47 -16.38 23.56 -27.96
N ARG A 48 -16.75 24.67 -27.31
CA ARG A 48 -15.84 25.52 -26.52
C ARG A 48 -15.58 24.97 -25.11
N LEU A 49 -16.25 23.89 -24.70
CA LEU A 49 -15.93 23.23 -23.43
C LEU A 49 -14.61 22.46 -23.59
N PRO A 50 -13.66 22.60 -22.65
CA PRO A 50 -12.46 21.78 -22.66
C PRO A 50 -12.81 20.31 -22.45
N THR A 51 -11.89 19.42 -22.84
CA THR A 51 -12.05 17.96 -22.72
C THR A 51 -12.31 17.49 -21.28
N GLN A 52 -11.78 18.22 -20.28
CA GLN A 52 -12.16 18.10 -18.87
C GLN A 52 -12.69 19.43 -18.34
N PRO A 53 -14.02 19.65 -18.40
CA PRO A 53 -14.62 20.92 -17.98
C PRO A 53 -14.75 20.99 -16.46
N SER A 54 -14.37 22.13 -15.87
CA SER A 54 -14.71 22.49 -14.50
C SER A 54 -16.19 22.88 -14.42
N LEU A 55 -16.73 22.91 -13.20
CA LEU A 55 -18.11 23.39 -13.00
C LEU A 55 -18.30 24.83 -13.49
N SER A 56 -17.30 25.70 -13.35
CA SER A 56 -17.36 27.08 -13.85
C SER A 56 -17.48 27.14 -15.38
N HIS A 57 -16.72 26.31 -16.11
CA HIS A 57 -16.83 26.21 -17.57
C HIS A 57 -18.23 25.75 -17.99
N ILE A 58 -18.82 24.80 -17.26
CA ILE A 58 -20.16 24.27 -17.54
C ILE A 58 -21.23 25.33 -17.30
N LEU A 59 -21.13 26.07 -16.19
CA LEU A 59 -22.07 27.16 -15.86
C LEU A 59 -22.02 28.29 -16.88
N GLN A 60 -20.82 28.66 -17.37
CA GLN A 60 -20.68 29.65 -18.45
C GLN A 60 -21.32 29.17 -19.75
N ALA A 61 -21.12 27.90 -20.13
CA ALA A 61 -21.75 27.34 -21.32
C ALA A 61 -23.28 27.31 -21.18
N HIS A 62 -23.81 26.94 -20.02
CA HIS A 62 -25.25 26.95 -19.76
C HIS A 62 -25.84 28.36 -19.78
N ALA A 63 -25.19 29.35 -19.16
CA ALA A 63 -25.64 30.75 -19.20
C ALA A 63 -25.75 31.27 -20.64
N ARG A 64 -24.77 30.96 -21.51
CA ARG A 64 -24.83 31.29 -22.94
C ARG A 64 -26.02 30.62 -23.64
N LEU A 65 -26.30 29.36 -23.34
CA LEU A 65 -27.45 28.65 -23.89
C LEU A 65 -28.79 29.25 -23.41
N VAL A 66 -28.85 29.79 -22.19
CA VAL A 66 -30.04 30.51 -21.69
C VAL A 66 -30.26 31.80 -22.48
N VAL A 67 -29.21 32.61 -22.68
CA VAL A 67 -29.27 33.86 -23.45
C VAL A 67 -29.70 33.60 -24.91
N LEU A 68 -29.24 32.50 -25.49
CA LEU A 68 -29.61 32.09 -26.86
C LEU A 68 -31.01 31.45 -26.95
N GLY A 69 -31.74 31.29 -25.84
CA GLY A 69 -33.04 30.62 -25.81
C GLY A 69 -32.99 29.11 -26.06
N LEU A 70 -31.80 28.50 -25.99
CA LEU A 70 -31.55 27.08 -26.29
C LEU A 70 -31.46 26.18 -25.05
N ALA A 71 -31.52 26.76 -23.84
CA ALA A 71 -31.34 26.01 -22.59
C ALA A 71 -32.40 24.92 -22.35
N SER A 72 -33.62 25.10 -22.86
CA SER A 72 -34.72 24.12 -22.81
C SER A 72 -34.61 23.01 -23.86
N SER A 73 -33.60 23.05 -24.73
CA SER A 73 -33.36 21.99 -25.71
C SER A 73 -32.91 20.69 -25.03
N ARG A 74 -33.56 19.58 -25.38
CA ARG A 74 -33.18 18.22 -24.90
C ARG A 74 -31.71 17.89 -25.20
N ALA A 75 -31.19 18.34 -26.34
CA ALA A 75 -29.79 18.11 -26.73
C ALA A 75 -28.81 18.94 -25.91
N ALA A 76 -29.19 20.18 -25.56
CA ALA A 76 -28.41 21.05 -24.69
C ALA A 76 -28.31 20.47 -23.28
N ALA A 77 -29.46 20.14 -22.67
CA ALA A 77 -29.53 19.57 -21.33
C ALA A 77 -28.72 18.27 -21.22
N ALA A 78 -28.83 17.36 -22.20
CA ALA A 78 -28.11 16.09 -22.15
C ALA A 78 -26.59 16.22 -22.28
N ARG A 79 -26.08 17.18 -23.06
CA ARG A 79 -24.65 17.46 -23.16
C ARG A 79 -24.10 18.19 -21.93
N LEU A 80 -24.89 19.09 -21.32
CA LEU A 80 -24.55 19.70 -20.04
C LEU A 80 -24.45 18.65 -18.92
N LEU A 81 -25.35 17.65 -18.90
CA LEU A 81 -25.29 16.52 -17.98
C LEU A 81 -24.04 15.65 -18.21
N LEU A 82 -23.66 15.40 -19.46
CA LEU A 82 -22.44 14.69 -19.79
C LEU A 82 -21.19 15.42 -19.29
N ALA A 83 -21.14 16.74 -19.49
CA ALA A 83 -20.04 17.57 -19.00
C ALA A 83 -20.00 17.59 -17.45
N ALA A 84 -21.16 17.69 -16.79
CA ALA A 84 -21.25 17.62 -15.33
C ALA A 84 -20.78 16.27 -14.78
N ALA A 85 -21.14 15.16 -15.45
CA ALA A 85 -20.66 13.83 -15.08
C ALA A 85 -19.14 13.65 -15.27
N ALA A 86 -18.51 14.42 -16.17
CA ALA A 86 -17.06 14.47 -16.32
C ALA A 86 -16.41 15.31 -15.20
N ALA A 87 -16.99 16.47 -14.88
CA ALA A 87 -16.52 17.35 -13.80
C ALA A 87 -16.60 16.71 -12.40
N ALA A 88 -17.58 15.83 -12.18
CA ALA A 88 -17.75 15.09 -10.93
C ALA A 88 -16.56 14.18 -10.57
N VAL A 89 -15.64 13.92 -11.51
CA VAL A 89 -14.41 13.12 -11.30
C VAL A 89 -13.30 13.92 -10.63
N VAL A 90 -13.22 15.24 -10.87
CA VAL A 90 -11.95 15.97 -10.72
C VAL A 90 -11.85 16.83 -9.45
N ALA A 91 -12.90 17.52 -8.97
CA ALA A 91 -12.74 18.43 -7.82
C ALA A 91 -14.00 18.93 -7.08
N ALA A 92 -15.24 18.56 -7.43
CA ALA A 92 -16.42 19.16 -6.78
C ALA A 92 -17.67 18.26 -6.86
N ALA A 93 -17.56 17.02 -6.38
CA ALA A 93 -18.63 16.03 -6.48
C ALA A 93 -20.02 16.55 -6.02
N PRO A 94 -20.17 17.30 -4.90
CA PRO A 94 -21.48 17.74 -4.45
C PRO A 94 -22.11 18.82 -5.35
N ALA A 95 -21.34 19.84 -5.74
CA ALA A 95 -21.86 20.98 -6.50
C ALA A 95 -22.20 20.59 -7.95
N ALA A 96 -21.37 19.75 -8.58
CA ALA A 96 -21.66 19.21 -9.91
C ALA A 96 -22.91 18.31 -9.90
N LEU A 97 -23.12 17.56 -8.82
CA LEU A 97 -24.32 16.73 -8.64
C LEU A 97 -25.60 17.56 -8.49
N VAL A 98 -25.55 18.61 -7.67
CA VAL A 98 -26.68 19.55 -7.48
C VAL A 98 -27.05 20.21 -8.81
N TYR A 99 -26.04 20.66 -9.55
CA TYR A 99 -26.24 21.23 -10.87
C TYR A 99 -26.85 20.21 -11.86
N ALA A 100 -26.31 18.99 -11.92
CA ALA A 100 -26.82 17.95 -12.79
C ALA A 100 -28.28 17.59 -12.48
N ARG A 101 -28.66 17.54 -11.20
CA ARG A 101 -30.06 17.34 -10.78
C ARG A 101 -30.97 18.46 -11.27
N ALA A 102 -30.55 19.71 -11.14
CA ALA A 102 -31.33 20.87 -11.58
C ALA A 102 -31.54 20.87 -13.11
N VAL A 103 -30.49 20.58 -13.88
CA VAL A 103 -30.57 20.47 -15.35
C VAL A 103 -31.46 19.30 -15.78
N PHE A 104 -31.44 18.19 -15.06
CA PHE A 104 -32.33 17.07 -15.39
C PHE A 104 -33.80 17.38 -15.08
N ALA A 105 -34.06 18.11 -13.98
CA ALA A 105 -35.41 18.49 -13.57
C ALA A 105 -36.08 19.48 -14.53
N SER A 106 -35.33 20.24 -15.33
CA SER A 106 -35.86 21.16 -16.34
C SER A 106 -36.27 20.47 -17.65
N ILE A 107 -36.13 19.14 -17.77
CA ILE A 107 -36.47 18.39 -18.97
C ILE A 107 -37.91 17.86 -18.87
N ASP A 108 -38.84 18.43 -19.65
CA ASP A 108 -40.26 18.04 -19.68
C ASP A 108 -40.50 16.55 -20.04
N ARG A 109 -39.58 15.93 -20.81
CA ARG A 109 -39.58 14.50 -21.15
C ARG A 109 -38.15 13.92 -21.18
N PRO A 110 -37.66 13.33 -20.08
CA PRO A 110 -36.29 12.84 -20.01
C PRO A 110 -36.05 11.63 -20.93
N THR A 111 -34.96 11.68 -21.69
CA THR A 111 -34.51 10.58 -22.54
C THR A 111 -33.65 9.58 -21.76
N ALA A 112 -33.51 8.35 -22.25
CA ALA A 112 -32.58 7.36 -21.68
C ALA A 112 -31.14 7.90 -21.62
N PHE A 113 -30.72 8.67 -22.61
CA PHE A 113 -29.39 9.29 -22.64
C PHE A 113 -29.19 10.31 -21.50
N ALA A 114 -30.17 11.20 -21.26
CA ALA A 114 -30.11 12.14 -20.15
C ALA A 114 -30.12 11.42 -18.79
N ALA A 115 -30.97 10.40 -18.65
CA ALA A 115 -31.05 9.60 -17.41
C ALA A 115 -29.75 8.82 -17.14
N ASN A 116 -29.16 8.20 -18.16
CA ASN A 116 -27.88 7.48 -18.06
C ASN A 116 -26.72 8.41 -17.67
N ASN A 117 -26.69 9.64 -18.19
CA ASN A 117 -25.65 10.61 -17.79
C ASN A 117 -25.81 11.07 -16.33
N LEU A 118 -27.04 11.21 -15.84
CA LEU A 118 -27.27 11.52 -14.43
C LEU A 118 -26.92 10.33 -13.52
N ILE A 119 -27.30 9.10 -13.89
CA ILE A 119 -26.89 7.86 -13.19
C ILE A 119 -25.36 7.75 -13.17
N ARG A 120 -24.69 8.04 -14.28
CA ARG A 120 -23.22 8.07 -14.36
C ARG A 120 -22.61 9.12 -13.42
N CYS A 121 -23.24 10.29 -13.29
CA CYS A 121 -22.81 11.31 -12.34
C CYS A 121 -22.92 10.82 -10.89
N PHE A 122 -24.02 10.15 -10.53
CA PHE A 122 -24.19 9.54 -9.21
C PHE A 122 -23.18 8.40 -8.97
N ALA A 123 -23.00 7.50 -9.94
CA ALA A 123 -22.10 6.35 -9.83
C ALA A 123 -20.62 6.72 -9.68
N ARG A 124 -20.22 7.88 -10.20
CA ARG A 124 -18.86 8.44 -10.05
C ARG A 124 -18.64 9.12 -8.70
N SER A 125 -19.72 9.51 -8.01
CA SER A 125 -19.65 10.03 -6.66
C SER A 125 -19.78 8.90 -5.65
N ARG A 126 -18.70 8.59 -4.92
CA ARG A 126 -18.70 7.52 -3.89
C ARG A 126 -19.78 7.69 -2.82
N THR A 127 -20.22 8.92 -2.55
CA THR A 127 -21.26 9.23 -1.55
C THR A 127 -22.68 9.12 -2.10
N ALA A 128 -22.85 9.05 -3.42
CA ALA A 128 -24.17 9.10 -4.08
C ALA A 128 -24.59 7.78 -4.73
N SER A 129 -23.88 6.68 -4.47
CA SER A 129 -24.19 5.38 -5.10
C SER A 129 -25.62 4.88 -4.85
N ARG A 130 -26.15 5.06 -3.62
CA ARG A 130 -27.55 4.73 -3.31
C ARG A 130 -28.55 5.66 -4.02
N GLU A 131 -28.16 6.90 -4.25
CA GLU A 131 -28.99 7.86 -4.98
C GLU A 131 -29.12 7.49 -6.46
N ALA A 132 -28.07 6.90 -7.06
CA ALA A 132 -28.13 6.34 -8.42
C ALA A 132 -29.27 5.31 -8.55
N LEU A 133 -29.38 4.40 -7.58
CA LEU A 133 -30.41 3.37 -7.54
C LEU A 133 -31.80 3.94 -7.25
N ALA A 134 -31.90 4.89 -6.32
CA ALA A 134 -33.16 5.57 -6.02
C ALA A 134 -33.69 6.35 -7.23
N PHE A 135 -32.79 7.07 -7.93
CA PHE A 135 -33.12 7.76 -9.17
C PHE A 135 -33.53 6.77 -10.27
N TYR A 136 -32.83 5.65 -10.42
CA TYR A 136 -33.19 4.62 -11.40
C TYR A 136 -34.60 4.05 -11.15
N SER A 137 -34.93 3.75 -9.89
CA SER A 137 -36.28 3.32 -9.50
C SER A 137 -37.35 4.37 -9.84
N ARG A 138 -37.06 5.66 -9.65
CA ARG A 138 -37.94 6.75 -10.06
C ARG A 138 -38.06 6.86 -11.60
N ALA A 139 -36.95 6.81 -12.32
CA ALA A 139 -36.94 6.88 -13.78
C ALA A 139 -37.75 5.75 -14.42
N ARG A 140 -37.68 4.53 -13.86
CA ARG A 140 -38.51 3.40 -14.26
C ARG A 140 -40.01 3.63 -14.04
N ARG A 141 -40.39 4.20 -12.89
CA ARG A 141 -41.80 4.56 -12.60
C ARG A 141 -42.34 5.64 -13.54
N LEU A 142 -41.47 6.50 -14.05
CA LEU A 142 -41.79 7.51 -15.06
C LEU A 142 -41.76 6.97 -16.50
N GLY A 143 -41.53 5.67 -16.69
CA GLY A 143 -41.52 5.04 -18.02
C GLY A 143 -40.27 5.33 -18.86
N VAL A 144 -39.18 5.81 -18.26
CA VAL A 144 -37.93 6.04 -19.01
C VAL A 144 -37.31 4.68 -19.37
N PRO A 145 -37.04 4.40 -20.67
CA PRO A 145 -36.51 3.11 -21.09
C PRO A 145 -35.08 2.91 -20.59
N SER A 146 -34.78 1.69 -20.16
CA SER A 146 -33.42 1.24 -19.78
C SER A 146 -32.78 0.50 -20.95
N ASN A 147 -31.47 0.66 -21.14
CA ASN A 147 -30.72 -0.01 -22.20
C ASN A 147 -29.38 -0.55 -21.70
N ASN A 148 -28.60 -1.17 -22.58
CA ASN A 148 -27.27 -1.70 -22.29
C ASN A 148 -26.27 -0.66 -21.76
N TYR A 149 -26.52 0.64 -21.96
CA TYR A 149 -25.71 1.71 -21.37
C TYR A 149 -26.18 2.16 -19.98
N THR A 150 -27.36 1.73 -19.52
CA THR A 150 -27.87 2.07 -18.18
C THR A 150 -27.22 1.21 -17.10
N PHE A 151 -27.20 -0.11 -17.31
CA PHE A 151 -26.76 -1.09 -16.32
C PHE A 151 -25.28 -0.98 -15.90
N PRO A 152 -24.32 -0.70 -16.80
CA PRO A 152 -22.93 -0.53 -16.40
C PRO A 152 -22.72 0.52 -15.31
N PHE A 153 -23.42 1.66 -15.37
CA PHE A 153 -23.30 2.70 -14.35
C PHE A 153 -24.00 2.34 -13.04
N LEU A 154 -25.12 1.61 -13.10
CA LEU A 154 -25.79 1.11 -11.89
C LEU A 154 -24.93 0.07 -11.17
N LEU A 155 -24.35 -0.87 -11.91
CA LEU A 155 -23.45 -1.88 -11.38
C LEU A 155 -22.16 -1.25 -10.86
N GLN A 156 -21.64 -0.21 -11.53
CA GLN A 156 -20.53 0.59 -11.01
C GLN A 156 -20.89 1.23 -9.66
N ALA A 157 -22.07 1.83 -9.52
CA ALA A 157 -22.52 2.39 -8.23
C ALA A 157 -22.60 1.31 -7.14
N CYS A 158 -23.08 0.11 -7.48
CA CYS A 158 -23.13 -1.03 -6.56
C CYS A 158 -21.75 -1.61 -6.22
N SER A 159 -20.75 -1.45 -7.09
CA SER A 159 -19.40 -1.98 -6.88
C SER A 159 -18.56 -1.21 -5.85
N VAL A 160 -19.07 -0.10 -5.32
CA VAL A 160 -18.34 0.77 -4.36
C VAL A 160 -18.18 0.11 -2.99
N ALA A 161 -19.11 -0.74 -2.58
CA ALA A 161 -19.07 -1.41 -1.28
C ALA A 161 -19.76 -2.78 -1.33
N PRO A 162 -19.24 -3.80 -0.61
CA PRO A 162 -19.88 -5.11 -0.50
C PRO A 162 -21.33 -5.05 0.02
N ALA A 163 -21.66 -4.03 0.84
CA ALA A 163 -23.01 -3.83 1.37
C ALA A 163 -24.09 -3.62 0.30
N LEU A 164 -23.72 -3.23 -0.93
CA LEU A 164 -24.65 -3.03 -2.06
C LEU A 164 -24.79 -4.26 -2.96
N LEU A 165 -24.25 -5.41 -2.53
CA LEU A 165 -24.32 -6.66 -3.29
C LEU A 165 -25.77 -7.07 -3.59
N ARG A 166 -26.69 -6.90 -2.64
CA ARG A 166 -28.11 -7.26 -2.81
C ARG A 166 -28.76 -6.37 -3.86
N GLU A 167 -28.57 -5.07 -3.78
CA GLU A 167 -29.09 -4.10 -4.74
C GLU A 167 -28.49 -4.33 -6.13
N GLY A 168 -27.20 -4.62 -6.24
CA GLY A 168 -26.56 -4.95 -7.51
C GLY A 168 -27.06 -6.26 -8.11
N ALA A 169 -27.35 -7.28 -7.29
CA ALA A 169 -28.00 -8.50 -7.75
C ALA A 169 -29.43 -8.26 -8.29
N GLN A 170 -30.18 -7.32 -7.71
CA GLN A 170 -31.47 -6.89 -8.26
C GLN A 170 -31.32 -6.18 -9.60
N VAL A 171 -30.29 -5.33 -9.74
CA VAL A 171 -29.95 -4.68 -11.01
C VAL A 171 -29.58 -5.73 -12.08
N HIS A 172 -28.80 -6.74 -11.71
CA HIS A 172 -28.46 -7.87 -12.58
C HIS A 172 -29.72 -8.64 -13.01
N ALA A 173 -30.58 -9.05 -12.07
CA ALA A 173 -31.83 -9.73 -12.38
C ALA A 173 -32.73 -8.91 -13.31
N HIS A 174 -32.72 -7.58 -13.18
CA HIS A 174 -33.44 -6.70 -14.08
C HIS A 174 -32.83 -6.67 -15.49
N ALA A 175 -31.50 -6.66 -15.63
CA ALA A 175 -30.82 -6.75 -16.92
C ALA A 175 -31.19 -8.05 -17.66
N VAL A 176 -31.19 -9.19 -16.95
CA VAL A 176 -31.62 -10.49 -17.48
C VAL A 176 -33.09 -10.44 -17.94
N ARG A 177 -33.98 -9.86 -17.13
CA ARG A 177 -35.40 -9.71 -17.50
C ARG A 177 -35.61 -8.90 -18.79
N LEU A 178 -34.70 -7.98 -19.10
CA LEU A 178 -34.74 -7.19 -20.34
C LEU A 178 -33.97 -7.85 -21.50
N GLY A 179 -33.37 -9.03 -21.30
CA GLY A 179 -32.55 -9.73 -22.30
C GLY A 179 -31.23 -9.00 -22.61
N LEU A 180 -30.70 -8.23 -21.66
CA LEU A 180 -29.48 -7.44 -21.83
C LEU A 180 -28.24 -8.08 -21.19
N ASP A 181 -28.39 -9.26 -20.59
CA ASP A 181 -27.33 -10.04 -19.95
C ASP A 181 -26.31 -10.61 -20.95
N GLY A 182 -26.68 -10.76 -22.23
CA GLY A 182 -25.75 -11.13 -23.31
C GLY A 182 -24.88 -9.97 -23.84
N ASP A 183 -25.18 -8.72 -23.49
CA ASP A 183 -24.45 -7.54 -23.98
C ASP A 183 -23.07 -7.42 -23.31
N LEU A 184 -22.03 -7.19 -24.12
CA LEU A 184 -20.63 -7.15 -23.67
C LEU A 184 -20.38 -6.10 -22.57
N TYR A 185 -20.98 -4.91 -22.68
CA TYR A 185 -20.79 -3.85 -21.69
C TYR A 185 -21.46 -4.19 -20.36
N VAL A 186 -22.66 -4.77 -20.42
CA VAL A 186 -23.38 -5.22 -19.21
C VAL A 186 -22.61 -6.35 -18.52
N ARG A 187 -22.12 -7.34 -19.27
CA ARG A 187 -21.32 -8.45 -18.71
C ARG A 187 -20.01 -7.99 -18.08
N ASN A 188 -19.25 -7.13 -18.75
CA ASN A 188 -18.00 -6.59 -18.22
C ASN A 188 -18.26 -5.84 -16.90
N ALA A 189 -19.37 -5.09 -16.82
CA ALA A 189 -19.78 -4.43 -15.58
C ALA A 189 -20.24 -5.41 -14.49
N LEU A 190 -20.91 -6.51 -14.83
CA LEU A 190 -21.31 -7.55 -13.88
C LEU A 190 -20.12 -8.29 -13.28
N ILE A 191 -19.15 -8.68 -14.11
CA ILE A 191 -17.91 -9.33 -13.67
C ILE A 191 -17.16 -8.42 -12.69
N HIS A 192 -16.99 -7.14 -13.06
CA HIS A 192 -16.38 -6.14 -12.21
C HIS A 192 -17.15 -5.97 -10.89
N PHE A 193 -18.48 -5.83 -10.95
CA PHE A 193 -19.33 -5.66 -9.78
C PHE A 193 -19.18 -6.81 -8.78
N TYR A 194 -19.40 -8.05 -9.23
CA TYR A 194 -19.30 -9.21 -8.34
C TYR A 194 -17.89 -9.37 -7.77
N GLY A 195 -16.84 -9.16 -8.58
CA GLY A 195 -15.47 -9.19 -8.11
C GLY A 195 -15.17 -8.10 -7.06
N SER A 196 -15.72 -6.90 -7.23
CA SER A 196 -15.55 -5.77 -6.29
C SER A 196 -16.34 -5.93 -5.00
N CYS A 197 -17.43 -6.68 -5.02
CA CYS A 197 -18.17 -7.03 -3.81
C CYS A 197 -17.63 -8.29 -3.10
N GLY A 198 -16.55 -8.90 -3.59
CA GLY A 198 -15.94 -10.11 -3.01
C GLY A 198 -16.62 -11.43 -3.42
N GLU A 199 -17.67 -11.38 -4.24
CA GLU A 199 -18.38 -12.55 -4.76
C GLU A 199 -17.71 -13.10 -6.03
N ILE A 200 -16.47 -13.57 -5.87
CA ILE A 200 -15.64 -14.00 -6.99
C ILE A 200 -16.21 -15.22 -7.74
N THR A 201 -16.97 -16.07 -7.05
CA THR A 201 -17.67 -17.22 -7.66
C THR A 201 -18.73 -16.75 -8.64
N SER A 202 -19.54 -15.76 -8.27
CA SER A 202 -20.55 -15.15 -9.14
C SER A 202 -19.89 -14.40 -10.29
N SER A 203 -18.78 -13.70 -10.04
CA SER A 203 -17.98 -13.05 -11.08
C SER A 203 -17.47 -14.06 -12.13
N ARG A 204 -16.92 -15.19 -11.67
CA ARG A 204 -16.44 -16.27 -12.56
C ARG A 204 -17.57 -16.90 -13.35
N ARG A 205 -18.74 -17.11 -12.75
CA ARG A 205 -19.91 -17.65 -13.46
C ARG A 205 -20.33 -16.76 -14.63
N VAL A 206 -20.45 -15.44 -14.41
CA VAL A 206 -20.78 -14.49 -15.49
C VAL A 206 -19.71 -14.49 -16.58
N PHE A 207 -18.43 -14.63 -16.20
CA PHE A 207 -17.33 -14.78 -17.16
C PHE A 207 -17.47 -16.06 -18.01
N ASP A 208 -17.97 -17.16 -17.44
CA ASP A 208 -18.13 -18.48 -18.08
C ASP A 208 -19.30 -18.65 -19.03
N GLU A 209 -20.36 -17.88 -18.87
CA GLU A 209 -21.59 -18.05 -19.64
C GLU A 209 -21.40 -17.82 -21.15
N TRP A 210 -20.48 -16.95 -21.57
CA TRP A 210 -20.31 -16.56 -22.98
C TRP A 210 -18.85 -16.58 -23.47
N PRO A 211 -18.21 -17.76 -23.63
CA PRO A 211 -16.78 -17.84 -23.93
C PRO A 211 -16.34 -17.20 -25.26
N ARG A 212 -17.21 -17.24 -26.28
CA ARG A 212 -16.90 -16.78 -27.64
C ARG A 212 -16.93 -15.26 -27.83
N SER A 213 -17.39 -14.50 -26.84
CA SER A 213 -17.57 -13.05 -26.94
C SER A 213 -16.82 -12.28 -25.86
N ARG A 214 -15.78 -12.88 -25.27
CA ARG A 214 -14.89 -12.23 -24.29
C ARG A 214 -13.90 -11.32 -25.02
N ASP A 215 -13.84 -10.06 -24.63
CA ASP A 215 -12.80 -9.14 -25.07
C ASP A 215 -11.74 -8.95 -23.98
N VAL A 216 -10.67 -8.20 -24.29
CA VAL A 216 -9.58 -7.93 -23.34
C VAL A 216 -10.13 -7.27 -22.06
N VAL A 217 -11.20 -6.48 -22.14
CA VAL A 217 -11.85 -5.86 -20.98
C VAL A 217 -12.55 -6.92 -20.11
N THR A 218 -13.21 -7.92 -20.71
CA THR A 218 -13.80 -9.06 -19.99
C THR A 218 -12.75 -9.81 -19.17
N TRP A 219 -11.60 -10.11 -19.78
CA TRP A 219 -10.49 -10.78 -19.11
C TRP A 219 -9.88 -9.93 -18.00
N ASN A 220 -9.63 -8.65 -18.26
CA ASN A 220 -9.10 -7.72 -17.25
C ASN A 220 -10.05 -7.57 -16.05
N ALA A 221 -11.38 -7.61 -16.26
CA ALA A 221 -12.36 -7.51 -15.18
C ALA A 221 -12.31 -8.70 -14.21
N ILE A 222 -12.23 -9.93 -14.73
CA ILE A 222 -12.14 -11.14 -13.88
C ILE A 222 -10.77 -11.24 -13.19
N LEU A 223 -9.71 -10.83 -13.90
CA LEU A 223 -8.35 -10.77 -13.37
C LEU A 223 -8.25 -9.83 -12.16
N ALA A 224 -8.80 -8.62 -12.29
CA ALA A 224 -8.88 -7.66 -11.20
C ALA A 224 -9.72 -8.17 -10.03
N GLY A 225 -10.77 -8.94 -10.30
CA GLY A 225 -11.57 -9.62 -9.27
C GLY A 225 -10.74 -10.59 -8.43
N TYR A 226 -10.01 -11.51 -9.08
CA TYR A 226 -9.16 -12.47 -8.38
C TYR A 226 -8.04 -11.80 -7.59
N ALA A 227 -7.36 -10.80 -8.18
CA ALA A 227 -6.31 -10.03 -7.53
C ALA A 227 -6.80 -9.32 -6.25
N ARG A 228 -7.96 -8.67 -6.31
CA ARG A 228 -8.57 -7.99 -5.15
C ARG A 228 -9.06 -8.94 -4.06
N SER A 229 -9.43 -10.18 -4.43
CA SER A 229 -9.79 -11.23 -3.47
C SER A 229 -8.57 -11.99 -2.92
N GLY A 230 -7.34 -11.57 -3.26
CA GLY A 230 -6.10 -12.23 -2.85
C GLY A 230 -5.87 -13.63 -3.43
N ARG A 231 -6.68 -14.04 -4.41
CA ARG A 231 -6.59 -15.35 -5.07
C ARG A 231 -5.60 -15.30 -6.24
N MET A 232 -4.34 -15.02 -5.94
CA MET A 232 -3.33 -14.77 -6.98
C MET A 232 -3.05 -15.97 -7.88
N SER A 233 -3.14 -17.20 -7.37
CA SER A 233 -2.98 -18.40 -8.21
C SER A 233 -4.05 -18.50 -9.30
N ALA A 234 -5.32 -18.20 -8.97
CA ALA A 234 -6.38 -18.16 -9.96
C ALA A 234 -6.25 -16.97 -10.92
N ALA A 235 -5.69 -15.84 -10.45
CA ALA A 235 -5.36 -14.72 -11.32
C ALA A 235 -4.25 -15.08 -12.33
N GLU A 236 -3.24 -15.85 -11.90
CA GLU A 236 -2.19 -16.41 -12.78
C GLU A 236 -2.79 -17.30 -13.87
N GLU A 237 -3.62 -18.28 -13.50
CA GLU A 237 -4.30 -19.17 -14.45
C GLU A 237 -5.10 -18.37 -15.50
N VAL A 238 -5.90 -17.41 -15.05
CA VAL A 238 -6.68 -16.54 -15.94
C VAL A 238 -5.77 -15.72 -16.84
N PHE A 239 -4.70 -15.13 -16.29
CA PHE A 239 -3.74 -14.34 -17.06
C PHE A 239 -3.06 -15.20 -18.14
N ASP A 240 -2.71 -16.44 -17.83
CA ASP A 240 -2.08 -17.39 -18.75
C ASP A 240 -3.02 -17.84 -19.87
N GLU A 241 -4.32 -17.97 -19.58
CA GLU A 241 -5.38 -18.26 -20.57
C GLU A 241 -5.69 -17.08 -21.51
N MET A 242 -5.34 -15.84 -21.15
CA MET A 242 -5.67 -14.65 -21.95
C MET A 242 -5.05 -14.72 -23.36
N PRO A 243 -5.85 -14.67 -24.44
CA PRO A 243 -5.32 -14.70 -25.81
C PRO A 243 -4.49 -13.46 -26.17
N GLN A 244 -4.88 -12.31 -25.62
CA GLN A 244 -4.20 -11.03 -25.79
C GLN A 244 -4.12 -10.32 -24.44
N ARG A 245 -2.94 -9.78 -24.13
CA ARG A 245 -2.65 -9.06 -22.89
C ARG A 245 -2.24 -7.64 -23.22
N ASP A 246 -2.92 -6.67 -22.64
CA ASP A 246 -2.62 -5.26 -22.81
C ASP A 246 -1.95 -4.68 -21.56
N VAL A 247 -1.59 -3.40 -21.59
CA VAL A 247 -0.97 -2.70 -20.45
C VAL A 247 -1.81 -2.85 -19.17
N ILE A 248 -3.14 -2.92 -19.27
CA ILE A 248 -4.04 -3.08 -18.13
C ILE A 248 -3.91 -4.49 -17.54
N SER A 249 -3.82 -5.54 -18.37
CA SER A 249 -3.61 -6.93 -17.90
C SER A 249 -2.34 -7.04 -17.07
N TRP A 250 -1.22 -6.52 -17.60
CA TRP A 250 0.08 -6.55 -16.93
C TRP A 250 0.08 -5.70 -15.65
N SER A 251 -0.47 -4.48 -15.72
CA SER A 251 -0.54 -3.58 -14.56
C SER A 251 -1.36 -4.20 -13.43
N THR A 252 -2.49 -4.85 -13.77
CA THR A 252 -3.37 -5.50 -12.80
C THR A 252 -2.68 -6.65 -12.09
N MET A 253 -1.91 -7.48 -12.81
CA MET A 253 -1.15 -8.57 -12.19
C MET A 253 -0.05 -8.07 -11.27
N ILE A 254 0.73 -7.08 -11.71
CA ILE A 254 1.83 -6.54 -10.90
C ILE A 254 1.28 -5.88 -9.63
N MET A 255 0.24 -5.04 -9.76
CA MET A 255 -0.43 -4.45 -8.60
C MET A 255 -1.03 -5.52 -7.68
N GLY A 256 -1.68 -6.54 -8.25
CA GLY A 256 -2.24 -7.66 -7.52
C GLY A 256 -1.18 -8.41 -6.70
N TYR A 257 -0.03 -8.72 -7.29
CA TYR A 257 1.07 -9.34 -6.56
C TYR A 257 1.58 -8.48 -5.42
N VAL A 258 1.80 -7.20 -5.68
CA VAL A 258 2.39 -6.29 -4.68
C VAL A 258 1.42 -6.04 -3.53
N GLN A 259 0.13 -5.82 -3.81
CA GLN A 259 -0.90 -5.61 -2.79
C GLN A 259 -1.15 -6.85 -1.92
N ASN A 260 -0.90 -8.06 -2.45
CA ASN A 260 -1.02 -9.31 -1.71
C ASN A 260 0.32 -9.82 -1.13
N GLY A 261 1.36 -8.97 -1.07
CA GLY A 261 2.64 -9.28 -0.43
C GLY A 261 3.57 -10.21 -1.23
N ILE A 262 3.22 -10.59 -2.47
CA ILE A 262 4.04 -11.44 -3.34
C ILE A 262 5.00 -10.57 -4.18
N LEU A 263 5.81 -9.78 -3.49
CA LEU A 263 6.57 -8.67 -4.06
C LEU A 263 7.55 -9.09 -5.17
N GLU A 264 8.26 -10.21 -5.01
CA GLU A 264 9.25 -10.70 -5.98
C GLU A 264 8.62 -11.08 -7.33
N LYS A 265 7.42 -11.70 -7.33
CA LYS A 265 6.69 -12.00 -8.56
C LYS A 265 6.28 -10.70 -9.26
N GLY A 266 5.81 -9.70 -8.50
CA GLY A 266 5.47 -8.38 -9.01
C GLY A 266 6.64 -7.69 -9.74
N LEU A 267 7.83 -7.68 -9.13
CA LEU A 267 9.04 -7.09 -9.73
C LEU A 267 9.52 -7.85 -10.98
N ARG A 268 9.46 -9.19 -10.95
CA ARG A 268 9.79 -10.01 -12.13
C ARG A 268 8.86 -9.71 -13.30
N LEU A 269 7.56 -9.61 -13.04
CA LEU A 269 6.56 -9.32 -14.06
C LEU A 269 6.69 -7.88 -14.60
N PHE A 270 7.10 -6.91 -13.78
CA PHE A 270 7.45 -5.55 -14.23
C PHE A 270 8.64 -5.54 -15.19
N ARG A 271 9.71 -6.27 -14.86
CA ARG A 271 10.88 -6.42 -15.76
C ARG A 271 10.48 -7.05 -17.10
N GLU A 272 9.63 -8.08 -17.06
CA GLU A 272 9.12 -8.71 -18.27
C GLU A 272 8.27 -7.76 -19.12
N MET A 273 7.32 -7.04 -18.50
CA MET A 273 6.51 -6.01 -19.15
C MET A 273 7.40 -4.99 -19.88
N THR A 274 8.46 -4.52 -19.22
CA THR A 274 9.40 -3.54 -19.78
C THR A 274 10.22 -4.13 -20.93
N ARG A 275 10.69 -5.38 -20.83
CA ARG A 275 11.40 -6.08 -21.91
C ARG A 275 10.54 -6.28 -23.16
N ARG A 276 9.22 -6.45 -22.98
CA ARG A 276 8.25 -6.54 -24.08
C ARG A 276 7.93 -5.18 -24.72
N GLY A 277 8.52 -4.08 -24.24
CA GLY A 277 8.30 -2.74 -24.78
C GLY A 277 6.90 -2.19 -24.49
N LEU A 278 6.20 -2.71 -23.48
CA LEU A 278 4.88 -2.21 -23.09
C LEU A 278 5.02 -0.88 -22.35
N MET A 279 4.13 0.07 -22.64
CA MET A 279 4.13 1.39 -22.03
C MET A 279 3.87 1.29 -20.53
N VAL A 280 4.78 1.85 -19.73
CA VAL A 280 4.59 2.03 -18.30
C VAL A 280 3.72 3.26 -18.03
N ASN A 281 2.95 3.20 -16.95
CA ASN A 281 2.23 4.34 -16.38
C ASN A 281 2.77 4.66 -14.98
N GLU A 282 2.35 5.79 -14.41
CA GLU A 282 2.84 6.22 -13.10
C GLU A 282 2.48 5.23 -11.99
N ALA A 283 1.25 4.69 -12.00
CA ALA A 283 0.77 3.77 -10.98
C ALA A 283 1.63 2.50 -10.91
N ILE A 284 2.04 1.94 -12.06
CA ILE A 284 2.88 0.75 -12.09
C ILE A 284 4.30 1.04 -11.62
N LEU A 285 4.85 2.21 -11.95
CA LEU A 285 6.17 2.64 -11.49
C LEU A 285 6.20 2.80 -9.97
N VAL A 286 5.23 3.51 -9.39
CA VAL A 286 5.10 3.69 -7.94
C VAL A 286 4.93 2.34 -7.23
N THR A 287 4.11 1.45 -7.80
CA THR A 287 3.89 0.10 -7.26
C THR A 287 5.17 -0.74 -7.26
N ALA A 288 5.92 -0.75 -8.37
CA ALA A 288 7.17 -1.48 -8.48
C ALA A 288 8.27 -0.89 -7.57
N LEU A 289 8.33 0.44 -7.44
CA LEU A 289 9.24 1.11 -6.50
C LEU A 289 8.93 0.73 -5.06
N SER A 290 7.64 0.71 -4.68
CA SER A 290 7.20 0.27 -3.35
C SER A 290 7.60 -1.18 -3.06
N ALA A 291 7.45 -2.10 -4.03
CA ALA A 291 7.87 -3.48 -3.87
C ALA A 291 9.39 -3.61 -3.68
N SER A 292 10.17 -2.85 -4.44
CA SER A 292 11.64 -2.79 -4.28
C SER A 292 12.03 -2.24 -2.92
N ALA A 293 11.35 -1.18 -2.47
CA ALA A 293 11.56 -0.56 -1.16
C ALA A 293 11.24 -1.52 -0.02
N GLN A 294 10.13 -2.25 -0.09
CA GLN A 294 9.73 -3.22 0.95
C GLN A 294 10.74 -4.35 1.08
N LEU A 295 11.20 -4.92 -0.05
CA LEU A 295 12.21 -5.98 -0.08
C LEU A 295 13.66 -5.50 0.16
N GLY A 296 13.91 -4.19 0.06
CA GLY A 296 15.27 -3.61 0.17
C GLY A 296 16.17 -3.91 -1.03
N LEU A 297 15.57 -4.09 -2.21
CA LEU A 297 16.24 -4.50 -3.45
C LEU A 297 16.66 -3.29 -4.30
N LEU A 298 17.90 -2.85 -4.14
CA LEU A 298 18.45 -1.67 -4.81
C LEU A 298 18.57 -1.84 -6.33
N GLU A 299 19.03 -2.99 -6.84
CA GLU A 299 19.21 -3.19 -8.29
C GLU A 299 17.86 -3.15 -9.03
N ASN A 300 16.82 -3.71 -8.41
CA ASN A 300 15.44 -3.57 -8.91
C ASN A 300 14.96 -2.12 -8.89
N GLY A 301 15.18 -1.41 -7.79
CA GLY A 301 14.84 0.01 -7.67
C GLY A 301 15.55 0.89 -8.71
N GLN A 302 16.84 0.66 -8.93
CA GLN A 302 17.65 1.34 -9.95
C GLN A 302 17.16 1.02 -11.36
N PHE A 303 16.82 -0.25 -11.66
CA PHE A 303 16.24 -0.63 -12.95
C PHE A 303 14.94 0.15 -13.24
N ILE A 304 14.08 0.32 -12.24
CA ILE A 304 12.83 1.09 -12.38
C ILE A 304 13.15 2.57 -12.62
N HIS A 305 14.05 3.16 -11.84
CA HIS A 305 14.46 4.56 -12.01
C HIS A 305 15.12 4.80 -13.37
N ASP A 306 15.94 3.87 -13.86
CA ASP A 306 16.51 3.92 -15.20
C ASP A 306 15.44 3.79 -16.28
N THR A 307 14.38 3.01 -16.04
CA THR A 307 13.23 2.93 -16.93
C THR A 307 12.51 4.28 -17.02
N VAL A 308 12.27 4.94 -15.89
CA VAL A 308 11.70 6.31 -15.83
C VAL A 308 12.51 7.28 -16.69
N ARG A 309 13.85 7.24 -16.59
CA ARG A 309 14.74 8.09 -17.40
C ARG A 309 14.69 7.73 -18.88
N LYS A 310 14.76 6.44 -19.22
CA LYS A 310 14.79 5.95 -20.61
C LYS A 310 13.53 6.33 -21.39
N VAL A 311 12.36 6.28 -20.75
CA VAL A 311 11.10 6.67 -21.38
C VAL A 311 10.78 8.17 -21.22
N ASN A 312 11.71 8.94 -20.64
CA ASN A 312 11.55 10.36 -20.30
C ASN A 312 10.22 10.63 -19.56
N PHE A 313 9.89 9.77 -18.59
CA PHE A 313 8.63 9.87 -17.85
C PHE A 313 8.70 11.06 -16.87
N PRO A 314 7.69 11.96 -16.86
CA PRO A 314 7.67 13.09 -15.94
C PRO A 314 7.69 12.64 -14.48
N ILE A 315 8.64 13.16 -13.69
CA ILE A 315 8.69 12.90 -12.25
C ILE A 315 7.70 13.85 -11.57
N THR A 316 6.50 13.34 -11.34
CA THR A 316 5.48 13.97 -10.49
C THR A 316 5.90 13.91 -9.02
N MET A 317 5.15 14.59 -8.15
CA MET A 317 5.34 14.47 -6.70
C MET A 317 5.19 13.04 -6.19
N ALA A 318 4.19 12.30 -6.68
CA ALA A 318 3.95 10.92 -6.25
C ALA A 318 5.11 10.00 -6.66
N LEU A 319 5.61 10.12 -7.90
CA LEU A 319 6.75 9.34 -8.37
C LEU A 319 8.05 9.76 -7.66
N GLY A 320 8.26 11.05 -7.43
CA GLY A 320 9.39 11.60 -6.71
C GLY A 320 9.48 11.08 -5.27
N THR A 321 8.38 11.15 -4.53
CA THR A 321 8.28 10.60 -3.16
C THR A 321 8.53 9.09 -3.14
N ALA A 322 8.01 8.34 -4.12
CA ALA A 322 8.25 6.90 -4.23
C ALA A 322 9.74 6.57 -4.50
N LEU A 323 10.44 7.38 -5.28
CA LEU A 323 11.89 7.24 -5.50
C LEU A 323 12.68 7.54 -4.22
N VAL A 324 12.34 8.61 -3.50
CA VAL A 324 12.94 8.97 -2.21
C VAL A 324 12.80 7.81 -1.21
N ASP A 325 11.57 7.29 -1.02
CA ASP A 325 11.28 6.17 -0.13
C ASP A 325 12.04 4.89 -0.54
N MET A 326 12.06 4.59 -1.85
CA MET A 326 12.76 3.42 -2.37
C MET A 326 14.26 3.47 -2.08
N TYR A 327 14.94 4.57 -2.39
CA TYR A 327 16.38 4.66 -2.14
C TYR A 327 16.73 4.64 -0.65
N ALA A 328 15.91 5.25 0.21
CA ALA A 328 16.08 5.16 1.65
C ALA A 328 15.97 3.71 2.12
N LYS A 329 14.87 3.02 1.78
CA LYS A 329 14.63 1.63 2.20
C LYS A 329 15.52 0.59 1.52
N CYS A 330 16.27 0.96 0.48
CA CYS A 330 17.31 0.13 -0.14
C CYS A 330 18.73 0.47 0.34
N GLY A 331 18.87 1.27 1.40
CA GLY A 331 20.15 1.55 2.05
C GLY A 331 21.01 2.62 1.36
N CYS A 332 20.45 3.41 0.45
CA CYS A 332 21.13 4.48 -0.28
C CYS A 332 20.62 5.86 0.13
N ILE A 333 20.75 6.17 1.42
CA ILE A 333 20.21 7.41 2.00
C ILE A 333 20.73 8.68 1.35
N ALA A 334 21.99 8.69 0.87
CA ALA A 334 22.56 9.84 0.17
C ALA A 334 21.84 10.17 -1.16
N ILE A 335 21.43 9.15 -1.92
CA ILE A 335 20.67 9.36 -3.18
C ILE A 335 19.25 9.79 -2.84
N SER A 336 18.64 9.16 -1.83
CA SER A 336 17.31 9.54 -1.32
C SER A 336 17.27 11.02 -0.93
N ARG A 337 18.29 11.49 -0.19
CA ARG A 337 18.42 12.89 0.23
C ARG A 337 18.55 13.85 -0.95
N ARG A 338 19.41 13.54 -1.93
CA ARG A 338 19.54 14.37 -3.15
C ARG A 338 18.22 14.48 -3.90
N LEU A 339 17.54 13.35 -4.13
CA LEU A 339 16.24 13.34 -4.80
C LEU A 339 15.20 14.17 -4.05
N PHE A 340 15.19 14.09 -2.72
CA PHE A 340 14.31 14.90 -1.88
C PHE A 340 14.64 16.40 -2.00
N ASP A 341 15.92 16.74 -2.00
CA ASP A 341 16.37 18.13 -2.13
C ASP A 341 16.02 18.72 -3.50
N ASP A 342 16.10 17.90 -4.56
CA ASP A 342 15.78 18.27 -5.96
C ASP A 342 14.27 18.41 -6.25
N LEU A 343 13.38 18.01 -5.33
CA LEU A 343 11.94 18.18 -5.53
C LEU A 343 11.55 19.67 -5.56
N PRO A 344 10.81 20.14 -6.59
CA PRO A 344 10.50 21.56 -6.76
C PRO A 344 9.57 22.11 -5.67
N GLN A 345 8.68 21.26 -5.16
CA GLN A 345 7.83 21.50 -4.00
C GLN A 345 7.79 20.21 -3.21
N ARG A 346 7.75 20.27 -1.88
CA ARG A 346 7.71 19.07 -1.04
C ARG A 346 6.38 19.05 -0.28
N ASP A 347 5.58 18.03 -0.54
CA ASP A 347 4.37 17.79 0.23
C ASP A 347 4.69 16.99 1.50
N VAL A 348 3.71 16.86 2.40
CA VAL A 348 3.86 16.12 3.66
C VAL A 348 4.35 14.68 3.42
N PHE A 349 3.99 14.06 2.30
CA PHE A 349 4.42 12.70 1.97
C PHE A 349 5.92 12.62 1.66
N ALA A 350 6.47 13.56 0.88
CA ALA A 350 7.90 13.64 0.60
C ALA A 350 8.72 13.84 1.88
N TRP A 351 8.26 14.75 2.75
CA TRP A 351 8.89 15.00 4.06
C TRP A 351 8.87 13.77 4.94
N ASN A 352 7.72 13.11 5.06
CA ASN A 352 7.59 11.89 5.87
C ASN A 352 8.46 10.76 5.34
N ALA A 353 8.57 10.58 4.01
CA ALA A 353 9.45 9.58 3.41
C ALA A 353 10.92 9.81 3.81
N MET A 354 11.39 11.05 3.79
CA MET A 354 12.76 11.40 4.17
C MET A 354 13.00 11.31 5.69
N ILE A 355 12.07 11.81 6.51
CA ILE A 355 12.14 11.73 7.99
C ILE A 355 12.21 10.27 8.44
N CYS A 356 11.30 9.42 7.97
CA CYS A 356 11.31 7.99 8.27
C CYS A 356 12.56 7.31 7.71
N GLY A 357 13.01 7.70 6.52
CA GLY A 357 14.24 7.20 5.90
C GLY A 357 15.49 7.48 6.74
N LEU A 358 15.65 8.69 7.27
CA LEU A 358 16.77 9.03 8.16
C LEU A 358 16.69 8.26 9.49
N ALA A 359 15.48 8.13 10.05
CA ALA A 359 15.23 7.42 11.31
C ALA A 359 15.66 5.94 11.24
N ILE A 360 15.27 5.21 10.19
CA ILE A 360 15.65 3.79 10.03
C ILE A 360 17.16 3.61 9.77
N HIS A 361 17.85 4.67 9.33
CA HIS A 361 19.30 4.70 9.17
C HIS A 361 20.05 5.04 10.47
N GLY A 362 19.35 5.38 11.56
CA GLY A 362 19.94 5.80 12.83
C GLY A 362 20.45 7.25 12.83
N LEU A 363 20.10 8.06 11.83
CA LEU A 363 20.51 9.46 11.70
C LEU A 363 19.55 10.37 12.47
N ALA A 364 19.45 10.15 13.78
CA ALA A 364 18.44 10.81 14.62
C ALA A 364 18.59 12.34 14.63
N LYS A 365 19.83 12.85 14.71
CA LYS A 365 20.10 14.29 14.68
C LYS A 365 19.56 14.94 13.40
N GLU A 366 19.93 14.38 12.23
CA GLU A 366 19.45 14.86 10.94
C GLU A 366 17.92 14.73 10.81
N THR A 367 17.33 13.68 11.40
CA THR A 367 15.88 13.49 11.42
C THR A 367 15.19 14.62 12.19
N LEU A 368 15.69 14.97 13.37
CA LEU A 368 15.12 16.03 14.20
C LEU A 368 15.33 17.42 13.58
N GLU A 369 16.49 17.67 12.97
CA GLU A 369 16.74 18.91 12.20
C GLU A 369 15.76 19.04 11.03
N LEU A 370 15.53 17.94 10.30
CA LEU A 370 14.59 17.92 9.18
C LEU A 370 13.14 18.10 9.65
N PHE A 371 12.77 17.55 10.81
CA PHE A 371 11.46 17.79 11.42
C PHE A 371 11.28 19.27 11.80
N GLN A 372 12.29 19.93 12.37
CA GLN A 372 12.22 21.37 12.65
C GLN A 372 12.07 22.19 11.36
N GLN A 373 12.78 21.82 10.29
CA GLN A 373 12.59 22.45 8.98
C GLN A 373 11.17 22.25 8.44
N PHE A 374 10.62 21.05 8.56
CA PHE A 374 9.24 20.74 8.17
C PHE A 374 8.21 21.65 8.86
N ILE A 375 8.36 21.86 10.19
CA ILE A 375 7.52 22.81 10.93
C ILE A 375 7.77 24.25 10.47
N GLY A 376 9.04 24.62 10.22
CA GLY A 376 9.43 25.95 9.75
C GLY A 376 8.83 26.33 8.38
N GLU A 377 8.53 25.35 7.53
CA GLU A 377 7.82 25.54 6.26
C GLU A 377 6.29 25.71 6.43
N GLY A 378 5.79 25.69 7.67
CA GLY A 378 4.37 25.85 7.99
C GLY A 378 3.54 24.59 7.71
N LEU A 379 4.18 23.43 7.55
CA LEU A 379 3.51 22.16 7.35
C LEU A 379 3.07 21.58 8.71
N ARG A 380 1.86 21.02 8.74
CA ARG A 380 1.32 20.39 9.95
C ARG A 380 1.73 18.91 10.00
N PRO A 381 2.33 18.43 11.10
CA PRO A 381 2.63 17.02 11.31
C PRO A 381 1.40 16.13 11.17
N THR A 382 1.61 14.90 10.72
CA THR A 382 0.61 13.83 10.70
C THR A 382 1.06 12.68 11.61
N ASN A 383 0.20 11.67 11.77
CA ASN A 383 0.56 10.41 12.45
C ASN A 383 1.91 9.84 11.95
N VAL A 384 2.07 9.70 10.63
CA VAL A 384 3.32 9.19 10.03
C VAL A 384 4.55 10.06 10.37
N THR A 385 4.39 11.38 10.49
CA THR A 385 5.50 12.28 10.86
C THR A 385 6.02 11.95 12.26
N PHE A 386 5.11 11.76 13.22
CA PHE A 386 5.47 11.42 14.60
C PHE A 386 6.03 10.00 14.72
N VAL A 387 5.55 9.04 13.95
CA VAL A 387 6.20 7.71 13.86
C VAL A 387 7.67 7.85 13.47
N GLY A 388 7.99 8.66 12.46
CA GLY A 388 9.37 8.89 12.04
C GLY A 388 10.26 9.51 13.13
N VAL A 389 9.76 10.56 13.80
CA VAL A 389 10.49 11.27 14.87
C VAL A 389 10.67 10.39 16.11
N LEU A 390 9.62 9.68 16.55
CA LEU A 390 9.69 8.78 17.70
C LEU A 390 10.61 7.58 17.43
N ASN A 391 10.61 7.04 16.20
CA ASN A 391 11.54 5.99 15.81
C ASN A 391 12.99 6.50 15.84
N ALA A 392 13.26 7.73 15.38
CA ALA A 392 14.58 8.34 15.52
C ALA A 392 15.01 8.46 17.00
N CYS A 393 14.10 8.90 17.88
CA CYS A 393 14.37 8.94 19.32
C CYS A 393 14.66 7.54 19.88
N SER A 394 13.85 6.53 19.52
CA SER A 394 14.06 5.12 19.92
C SER A 394 15.45 4.62 19.55
N ARG A 395 15.91 4.90 18.33
CA ARG A 395 17.20 4.37 17.82
C ARG A 395 18.41 5.12 18.32
N ALA A 396 18.25 6.34 18.83
CA ALA A 396 19.31 7.11 19.47
C ALA A 396 19.24 7.11 21.00
N GLY A 397 18.22 6.49 21.60
CA GLY A 397 18.03 6.46 23.05
C GLY A 397 17.62 7.81 23.65
N LEU A 398 17.00 8.69 22.87
CA LEU A 398 16.58 10.04 23.29
C LEU A 398 15.23 9.97 24.02
N VAL A 399 15.24 9.45 25.26
CA VAL A 399 14.03 9.19 26.04
C VAL A 399 13.24 10.47 26.33
N THR A 400 13.93 11.54 26.73
CA THR A 400 13.31 12.81 27.10
C THR A 400 12.62 13.46 25.90
N GLU A 401 13.30 13.50 24.76
CA GLU A 401 12.79 14.02 23.51
C GLU A 401 11.62 13.18 23.01
N GLY A 402 11.72 11.84 23.08
CA GLY A 402 10.63 10.93 22.73
C GLY A 402 9.35 11.20 23.53
N ARG A 403 9.46 11.38 24.86
CA ARG A 403 8.32 11.76 25.72
C ARG A 403 7.73 13.11 25.32
N ASN A 404 8.58 14.11 25.07
CA ASN A 404 8.14 15.44 24.68
C ASN A 404 7.39 15.41 23.34
N PHE A 405 7.90 14.69 22.34
CA PHE A 405 7.23 14.55 21.05
C PHE A 405 5.91 13.79 21.17
N PHE A 406 5.88 12.69 21.91
CA PHE A 406 4.64 11.92 22.13
C PHE A 406 3.57 12.77 22.82
N LYS A 407 3.95 13.60 23.80
CA LYS A 407 3.06 14.54 24.47
C LYS A 407 2.57 15.64 23.51
N SER A 408 3.47 16.27 22.77
CA SER A 408 3.13 17.33 21.80
C SER A 408 2.18 16.85 20.71
N MET A 409 2.32 15.60 20.26
CA MET A 409 1.44 14.98 19.26
C MET A 409 -0.03 15.03 19.71
N VAL A 410 -0.29 14.71 20.97
CA VAL A 410 -1.64 14.69 21.56
C VAL A 410 -2.09 16.10 21.92
N GLU A 411 -1.27 16.85 22.65
CA GLU A 411 -1.69 18.13 23.25
C GLU A 411 -1.66 19.30 22.27
N GLU A 412 -0.65 19.38 21.40
CA GLU A 412 -0.47 20.51 20.48
C GLU A 412 -1.08 20.24 19.10
N TYR A 413 -0.91 19.01 18.60
CA TYR A 413 -1.36 18.66 17.24
C TYR A 413 -2.70 17.94 17.20
N ASN A 414 -3.23 17.51 18.36
CA ASN A 414 -4.50 16.79 18.49
C ASN A 414 -4.55 15.53 17.60
N ILE A 415 -3.45 14.78 17.60
CA ILE A 415 -3.30 13.50 16.91
C ILE A 415 -3.39 12.39 17.97
N GLU A 416 -4.38 11.52 17.82
CA GLU A 416 -4.52 10.37 18.72
C GLU A 416 -3.43 9.32 18.44
N PRO A 417 -2.78 8.77 19.48
CA PRO A 417 -1.74 7.76 19.28
C PRO A 417 -2.31 6.45 18.69
N GLU A 418 -1.82 6.09 17.51
CA GLU A 418 -2.00 4.76 16.91
C GLU A 418 -0.95 3.75 17.42
N VAL A 419 -1.15 2.46 17.13
CA VAL A 419 -0.30 1.33 17.58
C VAL A 419 1.18 1.54 17.24
N GLU A 420 1.48 2.15 16.10
CA GLU A 420 2.83 2.45 15.63
C GLU A 420 3.56 3.45 16.54
N HIS A 421 2.85 4.44 17.10
CA HIS A 421 3.43 5.42 18.03
C HIS A 421 3.75 4.75 19.36
N TYR A 422 2.82 3.94 19.88
CA TYR A 422 3.05 3.12 21.07
C TYR A 422 4.23 2.16 20.84
N GLY A 423 4.34 1.57 19.65
CA GLY A 423 5.44 0.69 19.27
C GLY A 423 6.80 1.38 19.38
N CYS A 424 6.90 2.61 18.86
CA CYS A 424 8.11 3.41 18.98
C CYS A 424 8.46 3.75 20.43
N MET A 425 7.46 4.10 21.25
CA MET A 425 7.66 4.46 22.66
C MET A 425 8.04 3.25 23.53
N VAL A 426 7.38 2.10 23.33
CA VAL A 426 7.70 0.85 24.03
C VAL A 426 9.11 0.37 23.65
N ASP A 427 9.50 0.47 22.38
CA ASP A 427 10.86 0.17 21.92
C ASP A 427 11.88 1.11 22.58
N LEU A 428 11.62 2.42 22.62
CA LEU A 428 12.47 3.43 23.26
C LEU A 428 12.66 3.18 24.76
N LEU A 429 11.56 3.05 25.51
CA LEU A 429 11.57 2.82 26.95
C LEU A 429 12.16 1.44 27.30
N GLY A 430 11.80 0.43 26.52
CA GLY A 430 12.31 -0.93 26.67
C GLY A 430 13.82 -1.01 26.49
N ARG A 431 14.40 -0.34 25.47
CA ARG A 431 15.86 -0.24 25.29
C ARG A 431 16.53 0.53 26.42
N ALA A 432 15.90 1.58 26.93
CA ALA A 432 16.41 2.40 28.03
C ALA A 432 16.33 1.71 29.41
N GLY A 433 15.70 0.54 29.53
CA GLY A 433 15.52 -0.16 30.80
C GLY A 433 14.32 0.29 31.62
N LEU A 434 13.50 1.18 31.06
CA LEU A 434 12.27 1.72 31.67
C LEU A 434 11.08 0.79 31.39
N VAL A 435 11.27 -0.51 31.60
CA VAL A 435 10.27 -1.56 31.30
C VAL A 435 8.95 -1.38 32.06
N PRO A 436 8.93 -0.98 33.34
CA PRO A 436 7.66 -0.72 34.05
C PRO A 436 6.83 0.39 33.41
N GLU A 437 7.47 1.50 33.01
CA GLU A 437 6.81 2.61 32.32
C GLU A 437 6.28 2.18 30.94
N ALA A 438 7.04 1.34 30.22
CA ALA A 438 6.58 0.78 28.96
C ALA A 438 5.34 -0.13 29.15
N LEU A 439 5.25 -0.87 30.24
CA LEU A 439 4.08 -1.67 30.59
C LEU A 439 2.86 -0.79 30.89
N GLU A 440 3.04 0.24 31.72
CA GLU A 440 1.98 1.21 32.03
C GLU A 440 1.43 1.88 30.76
N LEU A 441 2.33 2.21 29.82
CA LEU A 441 1.94 2.79 28.53
C LEU A 441 1.07 1.84 27.70
N ILE A 442 1.38 0.55 27.67
CA ILE A 442 0.58 -0.47 26.97
C ILE A 442 -0.78 -0.67 27.64
N GLU A 443 -0.81 -0.70 28.97
CA GLU A 443 -2.04 -0.89 29.74
C GLU A 443 -2.97 0.33 29.66
N GLY A 444 -2.42 1.53 29.46
CA GLY A 444 -3.16 2.77 29.26
C GLY A 444 -3.70 3.00 27.84
N MET A 445 -3.53 2.05 26.91
CA MET A 445 -4.00 2.19 25.53
C MET A 445 -5.53 2.18 25.45
N SER A 446 -6.10 3.04 24.59
CA SER A 446 -7.54 3.07 24.30
C SER A 446 -7.98 1.91 23.40
N THR A 447 -7.06 1.38 22.59
CA THR A 447 -7.26 0.22 21.72
C THR A 447 -6.56 -1.01 22.29
N PRO A 448 -7.08 -2.23 22.04
CA PRO A 448 -6.43 -3.45 22.51
C PRO A 448 -5.00 -3.54 21.93
N PRO A 449 -3.98 -3.73 22.78
CA PRO A 449 -2.60 -3.78 22.34
C PRO A 449 -2.36 -5.00 21.45
N ASP A 450 -1.68 -4.78 20.32
CA ASP A 450 -1.35 -5.83 19.39
C ASP A 450 -0.25 -6.76 19.95
N PRO A 451 -0.12 -7.98 19.42
CA PRO A 451 0.95 -8.89 19.83
C PRO A 451 2.37 -8.35 19.60
N VAL A 452 2.56 -7.42 18.65
CA VAL A 452 3.88 -6.85 18.34
C VAL A 452 4.39 -5.98 19.49
N LEU A 453 3.53 -5.19 20.14
CA LEU A 453 3.87 -4.40 21.33
C LEU A 453 4.33 -5.28 22.48
N TRP A 454 3.57 -6.34 22.78
CA TRP A 454 3.93 -7.30 23.81
C TRP A 454 5.24 -8.03 23.48
N GLY A 455 5.46 -8.39 22.22
CA GLY A 455 6.71 -9.00 21.76
C GLY A 455 7.92 -8.08 21.93
N THR A 456 7.74 -6.78 21.68
CA THR A 456 8.76 -5.74 21.89
C THR A 456 9.12 -5.63 23.38
N LEU A 457 8.11 -5.58 24.25
CA LEU A 457 8.32 -5.54 25.70
C LEU A 457 8.96 -6.83 26.24
N LEU A 458 8.57 -7.99 25.70
CA LEU A 458 9.17 -9.28 26.02
C LEU A 458 10.67 -9.29 25.67
N GLY A 459 11.03 -8.69 24.54
CA GLY A 459 12.42 -8.47 24.13
C GLY A 459 13.19 -7.62 25.14
N ALA A 460 12.59 -6.53 25.60
CA ALA A 460 13.16 -5.68 26.66
C ALA A 460 13.34 -6.45 27.98
N CYS A 461 12.37 -7.26 28.39
CA CYS A 461 12.49 -8.13 29.57
C CYS A 461 13.68 -9.10 29.44
N LYS A 462 13.90 -9.70 28.26
CA LYS A 462 15.07 -10.54 28.00
C LYS A 462 16.38 -9.75 28.12
N MET A 463 16.44 -8.54 27.54
CA MET A 463 17.64 -7.70 27.56
C MET A 463 18.05 -7.34 28.99
N HIS A 464 17.07 -6.88 29.79
CA HIS A 464 17.29 -6.40 31.16
C HIS A 464 17.20 -7.49 32.24
N GLY A 465 16.89 -8.74 31.87
CA GLY A 465 16.84 -9.87 32.79
C GLY A 465 15.61 -9.90 33.71
N LEU A 466 14.49 -9.31 33.30
CA LEU A 466 13.23 -9.30 34.05
C LEU A 466 12.45 -10.59 33.81
N ILE A 467 12.87 -11.66 34.48
CA ILE A 467 12.39 -13.03 34.21
C ILE A 467 10.89 -13.18 34.48
N ASP A 468 10.41 -12.76 35.66
CA ASP A 468 9.02 -13.03 36.05
C ASP A 468 8.00 -12.28 35.18
N LEU A 469 8.26 -11.00 34.91
CA LEU A 469 7.45 -10.21 33.97
C LEU A 469 7.52 -10.79 32.56
N GLY A 470 8.72 -11.20 32.11
CA GLY A 470 8.91 -11.84 30.82
C GLY A 470 8.13 -13.14 30.67
N VAL A 471 8.03 -13.97 31.72
CA VAL A 471 7.22 -15.19 31.72
C VAL A 471 5.74 -14.87 31.57
N THR A 472 5.23 -13.89 32.33
CA THR A 472 3.82 -13.46 32.24
C THR A 472 3.47 -12.98 30.84
N ILE A 473 4.28 -12.10 30.25
CA ILE A 473 4.06 -11.58 28.90
C ILE A 473 4.18 -12.68 27.85
N GLY A 474 5.19 -13.56 27.97
CA GLY A 474 5.41 -14.65 27.01
C GLY A 474 4.27 -15.66 26.97
N ASN A 475 3.69 -16.01 28.13
CA ASN A 475 2.52 -16.88 28.19
C ASN A 475 1.30 -16.21 27.54
N LYS A 476 1.06 -14.91 27.82
CA LYS A 476 0.00 -14.13 27.19
C LYS A 476 0.13 -14.12 25.65
N LEU A 477 1.35 -13.93 25.13
CA LEU A 477 1.61 -13.95 23.69
C LEU A 477 1.35 -15.30 23.04
N ILE A 478 1.71 -16.40 23.70
CA ILE A 478 1.47 -17.77 23.23
C ILE A 478 -0.03 -18.11 23.19
N GLU A 479 -0.83 -17.46 24.03
CA GLU A 479 -2.29 -17.58 24.00
C GLU A 479 -2.91 -16.73 22.88
N LEU A 480 -2.42 -15.49 22.69
CA LEU A 480 -2.89 -14.57 21.66
C LEU A 480 -2.54 -15.04 20.24
N GLU A 481 -1.31 -15.51 20.04
CA GLU A 481 -0.80 -15.98 18.75
C GLU A 481 -0.17 -17.37 18.86
N PRO A 482 -0.98 -18.44 18.98
CA PRO A 482 -0.49 -19.82 19.12
C PRO A 482 0.41 -20.29 17.97
N THR A 483 0.31 -19.65 16.81
CA THR A 483 1.05 -20.03 15.60
C THR A 483 2.37 -19.28 15.44
N HIS A 484 2.64 -18.26 16.26
CA HIS A 484 3.82 -17.41 16.13
C HIS A 484 5.02 -17.98 16.92
N ASP A 485 5.90 -18.70 16.23
CA ASP A 485 7.09 -19.36 16.76
C ASP A 485 8.04 -18.42 17.55
N GLY A 486 8.19 -17.17 17.10
CA GLY A 486 9.10 -16.20 17.72
C GLY A 486 8.83 -15.97 19.21
N HIS A 487 7.56 -16.01 19.64
CA HIS A 487 7.17 -15.81 21.04
C HIS A 487 7.66 -16.97 21.93
N TYR A 488 7.55 -18.21 21.42
CA TYR A 488 8.06 -19.41 22.09
C TYR A 488 9.58 -19.37 22.24
N VAL A 489 10.28 -18.99 21.16
CA VAL A 489 11.75 -18.89 21.17
C VAL A 489 12.23 -17.83 22.17
N LEU A 490 11.53 -16.69 22.23
CA LEU A 490 11.87 -15.61 23.14
C LEU A 490 11.58 -15.97 24.60
N LEU A 491 10.42 -16.58 24.89
CA LEU A 491 10.08 -17.09 26.22
C LEU A 491 11.06 -18.18 26.68
N ALA A 492 11.39 -19.14 25.81
CA ALA A 492 12.40 -20.16 26.10
C ALA A 492 13.77 -19.53 26.41
N SER A 493 14.15 -18.46 25.70
CA SER A 493 15.39 -17.71 25.99
C SER A 493 15.35 -17.06 27.38
N ILE A 494 14.20 -16.54 27.81
CA ILE A 494 14.02 -15.93 29.14
C ILE A 494 14.12 -17.00 30.24
N TYR A 495 13.49 -18.16 30.06
CA TYR A 495 13.64 -19.29 30.97
C TYR A 495 15.08 -19.78 31.07
N ALA A 496 15.80 -19.86 29.95
CA ALA A 496 17.21 -20.23 29.92
C ALA A 496 18.08 -19.24 30.70
N ARG A 497 17.83 -17.92 30.56
CA ARG A 497 18.50 -16.88 31.35
C ARG A 497 18.22 -17.00 32.85
N GLY A 498 17.00 -17.42 33.21
CA GLY A 498 16.61 -17.78 34.58
C GLY A 498 17.07 -19.16 35.05
N ARG A 499 17.86 -19.90 34.25
CA ARG A 499 18.33 -21.27 34.52
C ARG A 499 17.21 -22.29 34.76
N LYS A 500 16.00 -22.04 34.24
CA LYS A 500 14.81 -22.90 34.35
C LYS A 500 14.71 -23.86 33.17
N TRP A 501 15.63 -24.83 33.06
CA TRP A 501 15.78 -25.73 31.90
C TRP A 501 14.58 -26.65 31.65
N GLU A 502 13.87 -27.05 32.70
CA GLU A 502 12.64 -27.83 32.57
C GLU A 502 11.57 -27.05 31.80
N ASP A 503 11.42 -25.76 32.10
CA ASP A 503 10.44 -24.88 31.45
C ASP A 503 10.83 -24.57 30.00
N VAL A 504 12.12 -24.43 29.70
CA VAL A 504 12.63 -24.37 28.31
C VAL A 504 12.15 -25.59 27.52
N SER A 505 12.31 -26.78 28.10
CA SER A 505 11.92 -28.04 27.46
C SER A 505 10.40 -28.18 27.31
N LYS A 506 9.60 -27.61 28.24
CA LYS A 506 8.13 -27.57 28.14
C LYS A 506 7.67 -26.64 27.01
N VAL A 507 8.20 -25.41 26.95
CA VAL A 507 7.82 -24.42 25.92
C VAL A 507 8.15 -24.93 24.51
N ARG A 508 9.29 -25.61 24.34
CA ARG A 508 9.66 -26.22 23.04
C ARG A 508 8.74 -27.35 22.62
N ARG A 509 8.39 -28.24 23.55
CA ARG A 509 7.42 -29.31 23.26
C ARG A 509 6.08 -28.71 22.85
N LEU A 510 5.61 -27.69 23.57
CA LEU A 510 4.38 -26.97 23.22
C LEU A 510 4.42 -26.34 21.82
N MET A 511 5.57 -25.78 21.41
CA MET A 511 5.78 -25.22 20.07
C MET A 511 5.64 -26.31 18.98
N VAL A 512 6.24 -27.48 19.20
CA VAL A 512 6.19 -28.63 18.28
C VAL A 512 4.78 -29.23 18.22
N ASP A 513 4.14 -29.43 19.37
CA ASP A 513 2.79 -30.02 19.47
C ASP A 513 1.73 -29.18 18.74
N ARG A 514 1.93 -27.85 18.68
CA ARG A 514 1.07 -26.92 17.94
C ARG A 514 1.42 -26.81 16.45
N GLY A 515 2.36 -27.61 15.96
CA GLY A 515 2.77 -27.63 14.56
C GLY A 515 3.49 -26.36 14.09
N THR A 516 4.05 -25.58 15.03
CA THR A 516 4.81 -24.37 14.69
C THR A 516 6.29 -24.70 14.52
N ASN A 517 6.82 -24.41 13.34
CA ASN A 517 8.25 -24.53 13.07
C ASN A 517 8.91 -23.16 13.15
N LYS A 518 10.14 -23.15 13.66
CA LYS A 518 10.96 -21.93 13.71
C LYS A 518 11.08 -21.34 12.30
N VAL A 519 10.69 -20.08 12.13
CA VAL A 519 10.92 -19.31 10.90
C VAL A 519 12.43 -19.26 10.68
N ALA A 520 12.87 -19.83 9.57
CA ALA A 520 14.28 -19.80 9.20
C ALA A 520 14.70 -18.34 8.96
N GLY A 521 15.73 -17.91 9.70
CA GLY A 521 16.39 -16.65 9.41
C GLY A 521 17.08 -16.76 8.06
N TRP A 522 16.79 -15.83 7.16
CA TRP A 522 17.40 -15.76 5.84
C TRP A 522 18.00 -14.39 5.57
N SER A 523 19.02 -14.38 4.72
CA SER A 523 19.67 -13.17 4.22
C SER A 523 19.55 -13.11 2.70
N LEU A 524 19.18 -11.95 2.15
CA LEU A 524 19.13 -11.68 0.72
C LEU A 524 20.27 -10.77 0.31
N ILE A 525 20.78 -11.01 -0.89
CA ILE A 525 21.74 -10.13 -1.58
C ILE A 525 21.41 -10.11 -3.07
N GLU A 526 21.43 -8.92 -3.66
CA GLU A 526 21.33 -8.76 -5.11
C GLU A 526 22.71 -8.81 -5.75
N ALA A 527 22.82 -9.61 -6.81
CA ALA A 527 23.99 -9.64 -7.67
C ALA A 527 23.57 -10.07 -9.08
N TYR A 528 24.13 -9.41 -10.09
CA TYR A 528 23.92 -9.74 -11.50
C TYR A 528 22.44 -9.74 -11.93
N GLY A 529 21.61 -8.89 -11.34
CA GLY A 529 20.18 -8.83 -11.62
C GLY A 529 19.36 -9.97 -11.01
N CYS A 530 19.96 -10.81 -10.18
CA CYS A 530 19.30 -11.91 -9.46
C CYS A 530 19.29 -11.63 -7.95
N VAL A 531 18.25 -12.13 -7.28
CA VAL A 531 18.16 -12.12 -5.81
C VAL A 531 18.65 -13.47 -5.31
N HIS A 532 19.68 -13.47 -4.49
CA HIS A 532 20.25 -14.66 -3.88
C HIS A 532 19.81 -14.74 -2.42
N LYS A 533 19.15 -15.84 -2.06
CA LYS A 533 18.67 -16.11 -0.71
C LYS A 533 19.55 -17.16 -0.05
N PHE A 534 19.99 -16.85 1.16
CA PHE A 534 20.76 -17.77 2.00
C PHE A 534 19.98 -18.07 3.28
N VAL A 535 19.94 -19.34 3.66
CA VAL A 535 19.51 -19.81 4.99
C VAL A 535 20.72 -20.34 5.76
N ALA A 536 20.59 -20.56 7.06
CA ALA A 536 21.68 -21.13 7.83
C ALA A 536 22.05 -22.52 7.31
N GLY A 537 23.34 -22.79 7.08
CA GLY A 537 23.83 -24.06 6.55
C GLY A 537 23.45 -24.35 5.08
N ASP A 538 23.07 -23.32 4.32
CA ASP A 538 22.62 -23.47 2.92
C ASP A 538 23.71 -24.05 2.01
N LYS A 539 23.39 -25.20 1.41
CA LYS A 539 24.24 -25.89 0.43
C LYS A 539 23.60 -25.99 -0.97
N GLU A 540 22.40 -25.42 -1.16
CA GLU A 540 21.65 -25.48 -2.42
C GLU A 540 22.11 -24.41 -3.42
N HIS A 541 22.81 -23.37 -2.95
CA HIS A 541 23.33 -22.32 -3.82
C HIS A 541 24.33 -22.88 -4.85
N LYS A 542 24.18 -22.50 -6.12
CA LYS A 542 25.03 -22.95 -7.24
C LYS A 542 26.55 -22.80 -7.00
N ASP A 543 26.94 -21.73 -6.30
CA ASP A 543 28.34 -21.41 -5.97
C ASP A 543 28.73 -21.78 -4.53
N CYS A 544 27.98 -22.68 -3.89
CA CYS A 544 28.15 -23.07 -2.48
C CYS A 544 29.61 -23.32 -2.08
N PHE A 545 30.35 -24.15 -2.84
CA PHE A 545 31.76 -24.44 -2.57
C PHE A 545 32.63 -23.18 -2.51
N GLY A 546 32.42 -22.25 -3.44
CA GLY A 546 33.16 -20.99 -3.48
C GLY A 546 32.85 -20.10 -2.27
N ILE A 547 31.57 -20.07 -1.86
CA ILE A 547 31.10 -19.28 -0.71
C ILE A 547 31.73 -19.79 0.59
N TYR A 548 31.67 -21.09 0.84
CA TYR A 548 32.26 -21.68 2.04
C TYR A 548 33.79 -21.52 2.08
N LYS A 549 34.47 -21.74 0.96
CA LYS A 549 35.92 -21.47 0.85
C LYS A 549 36.26 -20.01 1.13
N ARG A 550 35.43 -19.07 0.65
CA ARG A 550 35.62 -17.65 0.94
C ARG A 550 35.38 -17.35 2.42
N LEU A 551 34.37 -17.94 3.02
CA LEU A 551 34.04 -17.78 4.44
C LEU A 551 35.17 -18.31 5.35
N GLU A 552 35.74 -19.47 5.04
CA GLU A 552 36.91 -20.01 5.78
C GLU A 552 38.12 -19.07 5.72
N MET A 553 38.37 -18.45 4.56
CA MET A 553 39.44 -17.47 4.41
C MET A 553 39.17 -16.21 5.24
N VAL A 554 37.91 -15.76 5.31
CA VAL A 554 37.49 -14.63 6.15
C VAL A 554 37.68 -14.99 7.62
N ASP A 555 37.13 -16.11 8.08
CA ASP A 555 37.23 -16.57 9.47
C ASP A 555 38.68 -16.66 9.96
N ARG A 556 39.59 -17.19 9.13
CA ARG A 556 41.02 -17.26 9.47
C ARG A 556 41.64 -15.87 9.67
N ARG A 557 41.37 -14.92 8.76
CA ARG A 557 41.86 -13.55 8.88
C ARG A 557 41.28 -12.81 10.09
N LEU A 558 40.03 -13.11 10.44
CA LEU A 558 39.38 -12.56 11.62
C LEU A 558 40.00 -13.13 12.90
N ALA A 559 40.28 -14.44 12.94
CA ALA A 559 40.96 -15.08 14.07
C ALA A 559 42.37 -14.51 14.30
N GLU A 560 43.14 -14.29 13.22
CA GLU A 560 44.44 -13.60 13.27
C GLU A 560 44.34 -12.16 13.84
N ALA A 561 43.20 -11.50 13.63
CA ALA A 561 42.90 -10.18 14.18
C ALA A 561 42.28 -10.21 15.59
N GLY A 562 42.19 -11.38 16.22
CA GLY A 562 41.72 -11.56 17.60
C GLY A 562 40.20 -11.72 17.76
N TYR A 563 39.45 -11.98 16.69
CA TYR A 563 38.01 -12.25 16.79
C TYR A 563 37.74 -13.69 17.24
N SER A 564 36.86 -13.84 18.24
CA SER A 564 36.36 -15.13 18.73
C SER A 564 34.83 -15.17 18.71
N PRO A 565 34.18 -16.19 18.14
CA PRO A 565 32.71 -16.28 18.10
C PRO A 565 32.09 -16.34 19.50
N ASP A 566 30.99 -15.60 19.70
CA ASP A 566 30.23 -15.63 20.95
C ASP A 566 29.17 -16.74 20.95
N VAL A 567 29.44 -17.81 21.69
CA VAL A 567 28.55 -18.97 21.83
C VAL A 567 27.46 -18.81 22.89
N SER A 568 27.45 -17.72 23.65
CA SER A 568 26.52 -17.52 24.78
C SER A 568 25.04 -17.50 24.38
N SER A 569 24.76 -17.16 23.12
CA SER A 569 23.42 -17.11 22.54
C SER A 569 22.91 -18.45 22.02
N VAL A 570 23.78 -19.47 21.93
CA VAL A 570 23.44 -20.81 21.46
C VAL A 570 23.21 -21.73 22.65
N LEU A 571 22.22 -22.60 22.50
CA LEU A 571 21.67 -23.43 23.56
C LEU A 571 22.69 -24.43 24.11
N HIS A 572 22.66 -24.67 25.42
CA HIS A 572 23.61 -25.54 26.12
C HIS A 572 23.44 -27.04 25.84
N ASP A 573 22.42 -27.40 25.06
CA ASP A 573 22.06 -28.76 24.68
C ASP A 573 23.07 -29.40 23.69
N ILE A 574 24.00 -28.59 23.15
CA ILE A 574 25.08 -29.01 22.24
C ILE A 574 26.45 -28.57 22.76
N GLY A 575 27.51 -29.29 22.38
CA GLY A 575 28.88 -28.97 22.79
C GLY A 575 29.35 -27.62 22.27
N ASP A 576 30.28 -26.95 22.97
CA ASP A 576 30.73 -25.61 22.59
C ASP A 576 31.35 -25.56 21.18
N GLU A 577 31.97 -26.65 20.71
CA GLU A 577 32.46 -26.79 19.33
C GLU A 577 31.32 -26.81 18.30
N GLU A 578 30.21 -27.51 18.59
CA GLU A 578 29.01 -27.53 17.74
C GLU A 578 28.31 -26.17 17.74
N LYS A 579 28.29 -25.45 18.88
CA LYS A 579 27.77 -24.08 18.94
C LYS A 579 28.53 -23.14 18.00
N VAL A 580 29.86 -23.22 18.01
CA VAL A 580 30.71 -22.43 17.09
C VAL A 580 30.40 -22.79 15.64
N HIS A 581 30.20 -24.07 15.34
CA HIS A 581 29.86 -24.50 13.98
C HIS A 581 28.51 -23.94 13.50
N VAL A 582 27.47 -24.00 14.34
CA VAL A 582 26.14 -23.43 14.04
C VAL A 582 26.22 -21.92 13.75
N ILE A 583 27.03 -21.19 14.52
CA ILE A 583 27.22 -19.74 14.33
C ILE A 583 27.93 -19.43 13.02
N LYS A 584 28.96 -20.20 12.68
CA LYS A 584 29.72 -20.02 11.42
C LYS A 584 28.84 -20.20 10.20
N GLU A 585 27.79 -21.01 10.29
CA GLU A 585 26.87 -21.26 9.18
C GLU A 585 25.67 -20.31 9.14
N HIS A 586 25.67 -19.21 9.91
CA HIS A 586 24.60 -18.22 9.83
C HIS A 586 24.47 -17.59 8.42
N SER A 587 23.23 -17.36 8.00
CA SER A 587 22.91 -16.83 6.66
C SER A 587 23.60 -15.51 6.32
N GLU A 588 23.83 -14.68 7.32
CA GLU A 588 24.49 -13.37 7.22
C GLU A 588 25.93 -13.54 6.76
N ARG A 589 26.64 -14.53 7.32
CA ARG A 589 28.02 -14.84 6.99
C ARG A 589 28.15 -15.40 5.57
N LEU A 590 27.23 -16.27 5.18
CA LEU A 590 27.14 -16.79 3.81
C LEU A 590 26.87 -15.64 2.81
N ALA A 591 25.94 -14.74 3.12
CA ALA A 591 25.65 -13.57 2.30
C ALA A 591 26.84 -12.60 2.21
N ILE A 592 27.57 -12.35 3.30
CA ILE A 592 28.81 -11.55 3.30
C ILE A 592 29.89 -12.22 2.45
N ALA A 593 30.10 -13.52 2.61
CA ALA A 593 31.09 -14.27 1.84
C ALA A 593 30.79 -14.25 0.34
N PHE A 594 29.53 -14.48 -0.04
CA PHE A 594 29.07 -14.34 -1.42
C PHE A 594 29.24 -12.90 -1.93
N GLY A 595 28.83 -11.90 -1.14
CA GLY A 595 29.02 -10.48 -1.44
C GLY A 595 30.48 -10.15 -1.75
N LEU A 596 31.43 -10.64 -0.94
CA LEU A 596 32.87 -10.46 -1.15
C LEU A 596 33.39 -11.10 -2.44
N MET A 597 32.68 -12.08 -3.02
CA MET A 597 33.05 -12.72 -4.28
C MET A 597 32.51 -11.96 -5.50
N VAL A 598 31.29 -11.41 -5.40
CA VAL A 598 30.53 -10.94 -6.57
C VAL A 598 30.44 -9.42 -6.69
N THR A 599 30.72 -8.68 -5.62
CA THR A 599 30.61 -7.21 -5.62
C THR A 599 31.96 -6.54 -5.85
N GLU A 600 31.99 -5.47 -6.64
CA GLU A 600 33.20 -4.68 -6.93
C GLU A 600 33.80 -4.04 -5.69
N VAL A 601 35.12 -4.05 -5.52
CA VAL A 601 35.88 -3.59 -4.32
C VAL A 601 35.59 -2.15 -3.86
N SER A 602 34.97 -1.30 -4.69
CA SER A 602 34.52 0.06 -4.32
C SER A 602 33.07 0.16 -3.83
N LYS A 603 32.19 -0.82 -4.12
CA LYS A 603 30.76 -0.75 -3.79
C LYS A 603 30.43 -1.47 -2.47
N PRO A 604 29.65 -0.91 -1.54
CA PRO A 604 29.33 -1.63 -0.31
C PRO A 604 28.53 -2.91 -0.56
N ILE A 605 28.75 -3.93 0.28
CA ILE A 605 27.95 -5.16 0.28
C ILE A 605 26.62 -4.85 0.96
N ARG A 606 25.49 -5.09 0.28
CA ARG A 606 24.15 -4.82 0.81
C ARG A 606 23.43 -6.13 1.08
N ILE A 607 22.96 -6.29 2.32
CA ILE A 607 22.26 -7.49 2.77
C ILE A 607 20.93 -7.10 3.40
N VAL A 608 19.88 -7.83 3.08
CA VAL A 608 18.58 -7.71 3.74
C VAL A 608 18.33 -8.97 4.55
N LYS A 609 18.04 -8.80 5.84
CA LYS A 609 17.74 -9.86 6.79
C LYS A 609 16.28 -9.76 7.22
N ASN A 610 15.57 -10.87 7.24
CA ASN A 610 14.17 -10.91 7.69
C ASN A 610 14.00 -10.81 9.21
N LEU A 611 15.00 -11.26 9.96
CA LEU A 611 15.05 -11.18 11.42
C LEU A 611 16.06 -10.12 11.86
N ARG A 612 16.07 -9.82 13.15
CA ARG A 612 17.13 -9.01 13.75
C ARG A 612 18.47 -9.75 13.68
N VAL A 613 19.54 -9.05 13.31
CA VAL A 613 20.90 -9.62 13.24
C VAL A 613 21.31 -10.07 14.65
N CYS A 614 21.93 -11.24 14.81
CA CYS A 614 22.37 -11.68 16.13
C CYS A 614 23.65 -10.94 16.58
N GLY A 615 23.92 -10.94 17.89
CA GLY A 615 25.05 -10.19 18.47
C GLY A 615 26.40 -10.58 17.86
N ASP A 616 26.62 -11.88 17.69
CA ASP A 616 27.83 -12.38 17.07
C ASP A 616 27.95 -12.00 15.58
N CYS A 617 26.87 -12.06 14.79
CA CYS A 617 26.92 -11.65 13.38
C CYS A 617 27.11 -10.14 13.21
N HIS A 618 26.62 -9.34 14.17
CA HIS A 618 26.88 -7.91 14.24
C HIS A 618 28.39 -7.64 14.49
N GLU A 619 28.99 -8.32 15.47
CA GLU A 619 30.44 -8.22 15.75
C GLU A 619 31.30 -8.74 14.60
N PHE A 620 30.92 -9.89 14.02
CA PHE A 620 31.54 -10.44 12.83
C PHE A 620 31.55 -9.42 11.70
N SER A 621 30.42 -8.76 11.43
CA SER A 621 30.30 -7.74 10.38
C SER A 621 31.25 -6.56 10.64
N LYS A 622 31.32 -6.05 11.88
CA LYS A 622 32.32 -5.03 12.28
C LYS A 622 33.74 -5.52 11.96
N MET A 623 34.12 -6.71 12.43
CA MET A 623 35.46 -7.25 12.23
C MET A 623 35.82 -7.49 10.76
N VAL A 624 34.86 -7.95 9.93
CA VAL A 624 35.06 -8.06 8.48
C VAL A 624 35.40 -6.70 7.88
N THR A 625 34.67 -5.64 8.24
CA THR A 625 34.94 -4.30 7.68
C THR A 625 36.29 -3.74 8.12
N LYS A 626 36.71 -4.03 9.36
CA LYS A 626 38.03 -3.65 9.89
C LYS A 626 39.18 -4.36 9.19
N VAL A 627 39.06 -5.68 8.98
CA VAL A 627 40.14 -6.53 8.46
C VAL A 627 40.24 -6.47 6.94
N LEU A 628 39.10 -6.36 6.24
CA LEU A 628 39.04 -6.38 4.77
C LEU A 628 38.90 -4.99 4.15
N GLY A 629 38.68 -3.93 4.94
CA GLY A 629 38.47 -2.57 4.43
C GLY A 629 37.22 -2.43 3.56
N ARG A 630 36.19 -3.25 3.83
CA ARG A 630 35.00 -3.37 3.01
C ARG A 630 33.77 -2.90 3.76
N GLU A 631 33.08 -1.89 3.25
CA GLU A 631 31.81 -1.43 3.81
C GLU A 631 30.71 -2.49 3.62
N ILE A 632 29.92 -2.72 4.67
CA ILE A 632 28.78 -3.63 4.67
C ILE A 632 27.57 -2.86 5.20
N ILE A 633 26.46 -2.92 4.47
CA ILE A 633 25.18 -2.34 4.86
C ILE A 633 24.21 -3.50 5.06
N VAL A 634 23.73 -3.68 6.29
CA VAL A 634 22.73 -4.70 6.61
C VAL A 634 21.44 -4.01 7.01
N ARG A 635 20.36 -4.27 6.27
CA ARG A 635 19.00 -3.97 6.71
C ARG A 635 18.46 -5.16 7.47
N ASP A 636 18.16 -5.01 8.74
CA ASP A 636 17.42 -6.01 9.50
C ASP A 636 15.93 -5.67 9.56
N GLY A 637 15.14 -6.48 10.29
CA GLY A 637 13.70 -6.27 10.42
C GLY A 637 13.29 -4.92 11.05
N SER A 638 14.24 -4.15 11.58
CA SER A 638 13.97 -2.91 12.34
C SER A 638 14.74 -1.68 11.85
N ARG A 639 15.97 -1.82 11.36
CA ARG A 639 16.87 -0.70 11.03
C ARG A 639 17.95 -1.09 10.01
N PHE A 640 18.70 -0.09 9.58
CA PHE A 640 19.99 -0.29 8.93
C PHE A 640 21.15 -0.27 9.94
N HIS A 641 22.11 -1.11 9.63
CA HIS A 641 23.44 -1.16 10.23
C HIS A 641 24.45 -0.84 9.13
N HIS A 642 25.15 0.29 9.25
CA HIS A 642 26.24 0.66 8.35
C HIS A 642 27.54 0.31 9.04
N PHE A 643 28.18 -0.76 8.58
CA PHE A 643 29.45 -1.23 9.11
C PHE A 643 30.60 -0.66 8.28
N MET A 644 31.49 0.06 8.96
CA MET A 644 32.66 0.70 8.35
C MET A 644 33.79 0.76 9.36
N GLU A 645 35.00 0.33 8.96
CA GLU A 645 36.22 0.40 9.79
C GLU A 645 36.08 -0.20 11.20
N GLY A 646 35.30 -1.28 11.35
CA GLY A 646 35.09 -1.92 12.66
C GLY A 646 34.04 -1.24 13.55
N LYS A 647 33.31 -0.25 13.04
CA LYS A 647 32.22 0.43 13.76
C LYS A 647 30.90 0.17 13.06
N CYS A 648 29.80 0.30 13.80
CA CYS A 648 28.45 0.27 13.27
C CYS A 648 27.76 1.61 13.55
N SER A 649 26.91 2.07 12.62
CA SER A 649 26.08 3.27 12.81
C SER A 649 25.10 3.19 14.00
N CYS A 650 24.92 2.01 14.61
CA CYS A 650 24.12 1.85 15.81
C CYS A 650 24.82 2.22 17.11
N LEU A 651 26.15 2.44 17.09
CA LEU A 651 26.95 2.70 18.31
C LEU A 651 26.76 1.62 19.40
N ASP A 652 26.53 0.38 18.97
CA ASP A 652 26.19 -0.77 19.82
C ASP A 652 24.89 -0.59 20.66
N TYR A 653 24.10 0.45 20.36
CA TYR A 653 22.75 0.68 20.86
C TYR A 653 21.73 0.23 19.81
N TRP A 654 21.45 -1.08 19.77
CA TRP A 654 20.54 -1.68 18.79
C TRP A 654 19.57 -2.65 19.42
#